data_AF-A0A961AF26-F1
#
_entry.id   AF-A0A961AF26-F1
#
_cell.length_a   1.000
_cell.length_b   1.000
_cell.length_c   1.000
_cell.angle_alpha   90.00
_cell.angle_beta   90.00
_cell.angle_gamma   90.00
#
_symmetry.space_group_name_H-M   'P 1'
#
loop_
_entity.id
_entity.type
_entity.pdbx_description
1 polymer ?
#
loop_
_entity_poly.entity_id
_entity_poly.type
_entity_poly.pdbx_seq_one_letter_code
_entity_poly.pdbx_strand_id
1 'polypeptide(L)'
;TYRNWVINALNADMPYDQFVKNQLAADQLAPAEAVMQVSLAGAPLKPAPEVRNLAALGFLTVNDRFLGDRALQTDDRIDVVGRGLLGLTIGCARCHDHKYDPVSSVDYYALYGVFNSSEVPDETLMPVIGRPTDDGAVSEFQKKVSEVEGRMQAFRSEVLEDVRQPERLRDYLVFVQQNLNAESAAFRGAAGKAMMRDRFAERWRDFLKRFSATEKPHPVMFAWRKFSEIPAAEFDQKAPAILAAVKAAPEAECNRVVAEALTKREGGVHSLTDVADVYGRLFVEHLGDQPLADKQHESIRALMRGGVAPMQIEVGQADGFFTRKDRDKMTKMENEIKKLEIEDPGAPFRAMVMTDKAKPANQRVMIRGNPGRLGDAAPRAYPAFFGGQPFEHGSGRLELAERVASQDNPLTARVLVNRVWMHHFGKPLVSQPSDFGVQTPRPVQAELLDWLAARFMEEGWSIKKLHRHILNSRTYRQSSNVTPVKREKDADNALLSRMNRQRLDYESLRDGMLQVTGSLDLTRKPGRAVPLSAAEADQCRSIMLLVDRYEQPTVPAMFDFANPDSHTPERFVTTVPQQTLFLMNSPFMRQRADALAATLPVLGSTPDASTIQTLFERVLTRPASAEEVELAGRFLADATTMSAPRDHWEYGTFKLKLDEKAGSQPQFAEWIRFKTYEDKNHRWSPTGKVPDPQWSYAFLTNTTGHAAGSNLCPTARWQAPEDQTLHFRAEIKRPSEHGNGIRAWLVSDRQGVLTEASVAPNSTAVLTKSAVSVRAGEWISLVFDAIQGETSHDSFNWSLTVHQADNGQLLTDSKADFCGPNGRPIDGRLPPQSPLSQLSQVMLMSNAFQFVD
;
A
#
# COMPACT_ATOMS: atom_id res chain seq x y z
N THR A 1 -11.25 12.84 2.28
CA THR A 1 -11.04 11.57 3.02
C THR A 1 -11.19 11.84 4.52
N TYR A 2 -11.44 10.79 5.31
CA TYR A 2 -11.62 10.90 6.77
C TYR A 2 -10.44 11.58 7.47
N ARG A 3 -9.19 11.12 7.23
CA ARG A 3 -7.98 11.75 7.75
C ARG A 3 -7.94 13.27 7.52
N ASN A 4 -8.14 13.69 6.27
CA ASN A 4 -8.06 15.10 5.92
C ASN A 4 -9.19 15.90 6.60
N TRP A 5 -10.36 15.29 6.79
CA TRP A 5 -11.44 15.90 7.55
C TRP A 5 -11.07 16.08 9.02
N VAL A 6 -10.50 15.07 9.68
CA VAL A 6 -10.02 15.17 11.08
C VAL A 6 -8.98 16.29 11.22
N ILE A 7 -7.96 16.32 10.35
CA ILE A 7 -6.94 17.37 10.33
C ILE A 7 -7.58 18.75 10.20
N ASN A 8 -8.50 18.91 9.25
CA ASN A 8 -9.16 20.20 9.00
C ASN A 8 -10.07 20.61 10.15
N ALA A 9 -10.81 19.67 10.75
CA ALA A 9 -11.70 19.94 11.88
C ALA A 9 -10.92 20.39 13.13
N LEU A 10 -9.81 19.73 13.45
CA LEU A 10 -8.93 20.13 14.55
C LEU A 10 -8.24 21.46 14.27
N ASN A 11 -7.75 21.69 13.04
CA ASN A 11 -7.15 22.95 12.64
C ASN A 11 -8.15 24.12 12.68
N ALA A 12 -9.42 23.87 12.37
CA ALA A 12 -10.50 24.84 12.48
C ALA A 12 -11.01 25.05 13.91
N ASP A 13 -10.52 24.26 14.88
CA ASP A 13 -11.05 24.22 16.26
C ASP A 13 -12.56 23.97 16.29
N MET A 14 -13.02 23.02 15.47
CA MET A 14 -14.42 22.59 15.48
C MET A 14 -14.79 22.17 16.91
N PRO A 15 -15.91 22.68 17.47
CA PRO A 15 -16.42 22.22 18.76
C PRO A 15 -16.51 20.70 18.79
N TYR A 16 -15.94 20.08 19.84
CA TYR A 16 -15.82 18.62 19.88
C TYR A 16 -17.17 17.91 19.92
N ASP A 17 -18.21 18.52 20.49
CA ASP A 17 -19.57 18.00 20.43
C ASP A 17 -20.06 17.91 18.96
N GLN A 18 -19.78 18.93 18.15
CA GLN A 18 -20.09 18.91 16.72
C GLN A 18 -19.20 17.92 15.95
N PHE A 19 -17.93 17.80 16.34
CA PHE A 19 -17.02 16.79 15.79
C PHE A 19 -17.59 15.38 15.99
N VAL A 20 -18.04 15.06 17.22
CA VAL A 20 -18.68 13.79 17.57
C VAL A 20 -19.97 13.57 16.77
N LYS A 21 -20.85 14.59 16.69
CA LYS A 21 -22.11 14.48 15.92
C LYS A 21 -21.86 14.14 14.46
N ASN A 22 -20.89 14.80 13.83
CA ASN A 22 -20.50 14.51 12.45
C ASN A 22 -19.98 13.08 12.29
N GLN A 23 -19.15 12.57 13.22
CA GLN A 23 -18.62 11.21 13.13
C GLN A 23 -19.69 10.11 13.20
N LEU A 24 -20.84 10.39 13.84
CA LEU A 24 -21.90 9.40 14.05
C LEU A 24 -23.06 9.54 13.04
N ALA A 25 -23.34 10.77 12.60
CA ALA A 25 -24.56 11.08 11.84
C ALA A 25 -24.40 12.22 10.81
N ALA A 26 -23.21 12.46 10.24
CA ALA A 26 -23.02 13.54 9.26
C ALA A 26 -23.99 13.49 8.05
N ASP A 27 -24.41 12.30 7.62
CA ASP A 27 -25.38 12.14 6.52
C ASP A 27 -26.78 12.67 6.87
N GLN A 28 -27.14 12.67 8.16
CA GLN A 28 -28.42 13.18 8.67
C GLN A 28 -28.34 14.66 9.04
N LEU A 29 -27.13 15.18 9.27
CA LEU A 29 -26.86 16.60 9.49
C LEU A 29 -26.71 17.38 8.18
N ALA A 30 -26.42 16.69 7.08
CA ALA A 30 -26.29 17.29 5.76
C ALA A 30 -27.66 17.45 5.07
N PRO A 31 -27.95 18.58 4.40
CA PRO A 31 -29.14 18.73 3.58
C PRO A 31 -29.21 17.67 2.49
N ALA A 32 -30.37 17.03 2.28
CA ALA A 32 -30.55 15.96 1.29
C ALA A 32 -30.12 16.36 -0.13
N GLU A 33 -30.36 17.61 -0.51
CA GLU A 33 -29.96 18.20 -1.80
C GLU A 33 -28.44 18.25 -1.97
N ALA A 34 -27.71 18.53 -0.87
CA ALA A 34 -26.26 18.62 -0.87
C ALA A 34 -25.60 17.24 -1.02
N VAL A 35 -26.26 16.17 -0.56
CA VAL A 35 -25.80 14.78 -0.69
C VAL A 35 -26.09 14.23 -2.10
N MET A 36 -27.19 14.63 -2.75
CA MET A 36 -27.56 14.17 -4.10
C MET A 36 -26.72 14.75 -5.24
N GLN A 37 -26.17 15.98 -5.12
CA GLN A 37 -25.44 16.67 -6.20
C GLN A 37 -24.05 16.09 -6.54
N VAL A 38 -23.69 14.97 -5.94
CA VAL A 38 -22.29 14.55 -5.73
C VAL A 38 -21.88 13.35 -6.62
N SER A 39 -22.72 13.01 -7.61
CA SER A 39 -22.67 11.73 -8.33
C SER A 39 -21.67 11.62 -9.50
N LEU A 40 -21.14 12.72 -10.06
CA LEU A 40 -20.24 12.65 -11.24
C LEU A 40 -19.04 13.60 -11.14
N ALA A 41 -18.04 13.39 -12.01
CA ALA A 41 -16.70 14.00 -12.03
C ALA A 41 -16.62 15.55 -12.12
N GLY A 42 -17.73 16.27 -11.89
CA GLY A 42 -17.86 17.73 -11.81
C GLY A 42 -18.01 18.30 -10.40
N ALA A 43 -17.71 17.55 -9.33
CA ALA A 43 -17.81 18.05 -7.97
C ALA A 43 -16.94 19.29 -7.72
N PRO A 44 -17.40 20.29 -6.95
CA PRO A 44 -16.64 21.51 -6.70
C PRO A 44 -15.35 21.22 -5.94
N LEU A 45 -14.29 21.97 -6.24
CA LEU A 45 -13.02 21.95 -5.47
C LEU A 45 -13.24 22.28 -4.00
N LYS A 46 -14.21 23.14 -3.72
CA LYS A 46 -14.60 23.55 -2.37
C LYS A 46 -16.09 23.30 -2.16
N PRO A 47 -16.49 22.06 -1.81
CA PRO A 47 -17.88 21.78 -1.51
C PRO A 47 -18.34 22.47 -0.23
N ALA A 48 -19.65 22.59 -0.08
CA ALA A 48 -20.27 23.10 1.15
C ALA A 48 -19.80 22.30 2.38
N PRO A 49 -19.67 22.93 3.56
CA PRO A 49 -19.18 22.27 4.78
C PRO A 49 -19.91 20.96 5.11
N GLU A 50 -21.22 20.91 4.88
CA GLU A 50 -22.09 19.77 5.16
C GLU A 50 -21.70 18.54 4.32
N VAL A 51 -21.40 18.75 3.04
CA VAL A 51 -20.91 17.70 2.14
C VAL A 51 -19.53 17.22 2.55
N ARG A 52 -18.65 18.13 2.98
CA ARG A 52 -17.31 17.76 3.50
C ARG A 52 -17.40 16.93 4.77
N ASN A 53 -18.38 17.21 5.63
CA ASN A 53 -18.59 16.52 6.89
C ASN A 53 -19.00 15.06 6.70
N LEU A 54 -19.52 14.67 5.52
CA LEU A 54 -19.74 13.25 5.21
C LEU A 54 -18.48 12.38 5.40
N ALA A 55 -17.29 12.96 5.21
CA ALA A 55 -16.03 12.27 5.45
C ALA A 55 -15.85 11.80 6.91
N ALA A 56 -16.53 12.44 7.87
CA ALA A 56 -16.46 12.13 9.30
C ALA A 56 -16.98 10.73 9.61
N LEU A 57 -17.92 10.21 8.81
CA LEU A 57 -18.47 8.86 8.95
C LEU A 57 -17.42 7.76 8.72
N GLY A 58 -16.23 8.12 8.23
CA GLY A 58 -15.06 7.25 8.25
C GLY A 58 -14.79 6.62 9.64
N PHE A 59 -15.14 7.31 10.72
CA PHE A 59 -15.09 6.79 12.09
C PHE A 59 -15.87 5.46 12.26
N LEU A 60 -16.99 5.27 11.54
CA LEU A 60 -17.84 4.08 11.59
C LEU A 60 -17.64 3.11 10.42
N THR A 61 -16.94 3.52 9.36
CA THR A 61 -16.92 2.79 8.07
C THR A 61 -15.54 2.35 7.60
N VAL A 62 -14.45 2.76 8.25
CA VAL A 62 -13.07 2.38 7.85
C VAL A 62 -12.68 0.99 8.37
N ASN A 63 -13.54 0.33 9.16
CA ASN A 63 -13.36 -1.00 9.75
C ASN A 63 -13.18 -2.15 8.73
N ASP A 64 -13.13 -3.40 9.21
CA ASP A 64 -12.84 -4.63 8.44
C ASP A 64 -13.95 -5.03 7.46
N ARG A 65 -14.37 -4.08 6.63
CA ARG A 65 -15.39 -4.25 5.60
C ARG A 65 -15.07 -5.41 4.66
N PHE A 66 -13.78 -5.64 4.39
CA PHE A 66 -13.30 -6.69 3.49
C PHE A 66 -13.60 -8.11 3.99
N LEU A 67 -13.77 -8.31 5.30
CA LEU A 67 -14.17 -9.62 5.87
C LEU A 67 -15.62 -9.99 5.52
N GLY A 68 -16.46 -9.00 5.14
CA GLY A 68 -17.85 -9.22 4.74
C GLY A 68 -18.78 -9.64 5.88
N ASP A 69 -18.31 -9.70 7.14
CA ASP A 69 -19.12 -10.04 8.30
C ASP A 69 -19.76 -8.80 8.92
N ARG A 70 -21.06 -8.65 8.68
CA ARG A 70 -21.87 -7.53 9.18
C ARG A 70 -21.98 -7.50 10.71
N ALA A 71 -21.97 -8.65 11.37
CA ALA A 71 -22.07 -8.72 12.83
C ALA A 71 -20.78 -8.21 13.48
N LEU A 72 -19.62 -8.60 12.95
CA LEU A 72 -18.32 -8.08 13.41
C LEU A 72 -18.18 -6.57 13.14
N GLN A 73 -18.60 -6.09 11.98
CA GLN A 73 -18.61 -4.64 11.70
C GLN A 73 -19.51 -3.86 12.64
N THR A 74 -20.63 -4.45 13.08
CA THR A 74 -21.55 -3.81 14.02
C THR A 74 -20.97 -3.79 15.42
N ASP A 75 -20.32 -4.88 15.84
CA ASP A 75 -19.61 -4.99 17.12
C ASP A 75 -18.47 -3.96 17.21
N ASP A 76 -17.64 -3.86 16.18
CA ASP A 76 -16.57 -2.85 16.07
C ASP A 76 -17.11 -1.40 16.18
N ARG A 77 -18.26 -1.09 15.57
CA ARG A 77 -18.90 0.24 15.71
C ARG A 77 -19.35 0.52 17.15
N ILE A 78 -19.93 -0.47 17.82
CA ILE A 78 -20.32 -0.35 19.23
C ILE A 78 -19.08 -0.16 20.08
N ASP A 79 -18.02 -0.91 19.79
CA ASP A 79 -16.76 -0.88 20.51
C ASP A 79 -16.05 0.48 20.38
N VAL A 80 -15.86 1.00 19.17
CA VAL A 80 -15.19 2.28 18.93
C VAL A 80 -16.00 3.45 19.51
N VAL A 81 -17.33 3.39 19.50
CA VAL A 81 -18.19 4.40 20.15
C VAL A 81 -18.13 4.27 21.67
N GLY A 82 -18.27 3.06 22.19
CA GLY A 82 -18.24 2.77 23.62
C GLY A 82 -16.91 3.16 24.24
N ARG A 83 -15.81 2.55 23.79
CA ARG A 83 -14.47 2.82 24.33
C ARG A 83 -13.95 4.18 23.89
N GLY A 84 -14.17 4.57 22.63
CA GLY A 84 -13.63 5.80 22.06
C GLY A 84 -14.37 7.07 22.48
N LEU A 85 -15.68 7.08 22.73
CA LEU A 85 -16.41 8.31 23.07
C LEU A 85 -16.98 8.31 24.49
N LEU A 86 -17.22 7.12 25.06
CA LEU A 86 -17.79 6.98 26.41
C LEU A 86 -16.79 6.40 27.42
N GLY A 87 -15.68 5.82 26.96
CA GLY A 87 -14.74 5.14 27.86
C GLY A 87 -15.38 3.94 28.55
N LEU A 88 -16.25 3.19 27.85
CA LEU A 88 -16.96 2.04 28.39
C LEU A 88 -16.76 0.81 27.51
N THR A 89 -16.58 -0.35 28.15
CA THR A 89 -16.40 -1.67 27.52
C THR A 89 -17.73 -2.33 27.15
N ILE A 90 -18.61 -1.60 26.44
CA ILE A 90 -19.97 -2.04 26.11
C ILE A 90 -20.00 -3.38 25.35
N GLY A 91 -18.99 -3.64 24.51
CA GLY A 91 -18.88 -4.89 23.74
C GLY A 91 -18.87 -6.16 24.60
N CYS A 92 -18.40 -6.09 25.85
CA CYS A 92 -18.43 -7.22 26.77
C CYS A 92 -19.87 -7.69 27.10
N ALA A 93 -20.87 -6.80 26.95
CA ALA A 93 -22.27 -7.12 27.20
C ALA A 93 -22.95 -7.94 26.07
N ARG A 94 -22.23 -8.22 24.97
CA ARG A 94 -22.73 -8.98 23.82
C ARG A 94 -23.28 -10.36 24.17
N CYS A 95 -22.61 -11.07 25.08
CA CYS A 95 -22.94 -12.46 25.41
C CYS A 95 -23.75 -12.60 26.71
N HIS A 96 -23.56 -11.68 27.64
CA HIS A 96 -24.22 -11.65 28.95
C HIS A 96 -24.20 -10.22 29.47
N ASP A 97 -25.02 -9.90 30.47
CA ASP A 97 -24.93 -8.59 31.14
C ASP A 97 -23.50 -8.37 31.64
N HIS A 98 -22.99 -7.16 31.46
CA HIS A 98 -21.64 -6.82 31.84
C HIS A 98 -21.39 -7.16 33.31
N LYS A 99 -20.24 -7.76 33.60
CA LYS A 99 -19.99 -8.40 34.90
C LYS A 99 -20.02 -7.41 36.08
N TYR A 100 -19.57 -6.17 35.85
CA TYR A 100 -19.39 -5.16 36.89
C TYR A 100 -20.13 -3.86 36.58
N ASP A 101 -19.90 -3.30 35.40
CA ASP A 101 -20.63 -2.10 34.94
C ASP A 101 -22.11 -2.36 34.69
N PRO A 102 -22.98 -1.36 34.88
CA PRO A 102 -24.43 -1.48 34.70
C PRO A 102 -24.84 -1.46 33.22
N VAL A 103 -24.20 -2.29 32.40
CA VAL A 103 -24.47 -2.45 30.97
C VAL A 103 -25.09 -3.82 30.74
N SER A 104 -26.38 -3.86 30.44
CA SER A 104 -27.08 -5.10 30.14
C SER A 104 -26.81 -5.58 28.70
N SER A 105 -27.07 -6.86 28.41
CA SER A 105 -27.12 -7.33 27.03
C SER A 105 -28.20 -6.61 26.21
N VAL A 106 -29.28 -6.16 26.85
CA VAL A 106 -30.31 -5.35 26.17
C VAL A 106 -29.71 -4.02 25.69
N ASP A 107 -28.86 -3.36 26.49
CA ASP A 107 -28.18 -2.12 26.11
C ASP A 107 -27.24 -2.32 24.91
N TYR A 108 -26.47 -3.41 24.92
CA TYR A 108 -25.64 -3.77 23.77
C TYR A 108 -26.49 -3.96 22.50
N TYR A 109 -27.58 -4.73 22.60
CA TYR A 109 -28.43 -4.99 21.44
C TYR A 109 -29.30 -3.80 21.02
N ALA A 110 -29.56 -2.84 21.91
CA ALA A 110 -30.16 -1.56 21.58
C ALA A 110 -29.25 -0.76 20.63
N LEU A 111 -27.96 -0.63 20.97
CA LEU A 111 -26.95 0.00 20.10
C LEU A 111 -26.69 -0.82 18.83
N TYR A 112 -26.69 -2.15 18.92
CA TYR A 112 -26.64 -3.02 17.75
C TYR A 112 -27.79 -2.72 16.79
N GLY A 113 -29.01 -2.53 17.31
CA GLY A 113 -30.18 -2.15 16.52
C GLY A 113 -29.98 -0.81 15.79
N VAL A 114 -29.30 0.15 16.39
CA VAL A 114 -28.98 1.45 15.77
C VAL A 114 -28.08 1.26 14.55
N PHE A 115 -26.92 0.64 14.72
CA PHE A 115 -25.97 0.46 13.63
C PHE A 115 -26.43 -0.57 12.59
N ASN A 116 -27.16 -1.60 13.01
CA ASN A 116 -27.71 -2.60 12.09
C ASN A 116 -28.92 -2.08 11.29
N SER A 117 -29.53 -0.97 11.72
CA SER A 117 -30.54 -0.21 10.97
C SER A 117 -29.94 0.73 9.91
N SER A 118 -28.63 0.67 9.71
CA SER A 118 -27.93 1.44 8.68
C SER A 118 -27.22 0.51 7.69
N GLU A 119 -26.79 1.06 6.56
CA GLU A 119 -26.04 0.37 5.52
C GLU A 119 -25.00 1.28 4.86
N VAL A 120 -23.93 0.67 4.39
CA VAL A 120 -22.87 1.35 3.66
C VAL A 120 -23.19 1.22 2.16
N PRO A 121 -23.27 2.31 1.40
CA PRO A 121 -23.49 2.23 -0.04
C PRO A 121 -22.44 1.38 -0.76
N ASP A 122 -22.79 0.90 -1.95
CA ASP A 122 -21.80 0.32 -2.86
C ASP A 122 -20.68 1.34 -3.15
N GLU A 123 -19.46 0.87 -3.37
CA GLU A 123 -18.29 1.74 -3.56
C GLU A 123 -18.47 2.74 -4.71
N THR A 124 -19.14 2.31 -5.77
CA THR A 124 -19.48 3.14 -6.94
C THR A 124 -20.48 4.26 -6.62
N LEU A 125 -21.21 4.14 -5.50
CA LEU A 125 -22.21 5.09 -5.02
C LEU A 125 -21.68 5.98 -3.88
N MET A 126 -20.39 5.86 -3.54
CA MET A 126 -19.80 6.69 -2.49
C MET A 126 -19.76 8.17 -2.92
N PRO A 127 -20.20 9.11 -2.06
CA PRO A 127 -20.31 10.51 -2.44
C PRO A 127 -18.94 11.17 -2.67
N VAL A 128 -18.78 11.84 -3.80
CA VAL A 128 -17.68 12.77 -4.11
C VAL A 128 -17.71 14.06 -3.26
N ILE A 129 -16.82 14.13 -2.29
CA ILE A 129 -16.64 15.29 -1.39
C ILE A 129 -15.59 16.29 -1.87
N GLY A 130 -15.23 16.23 -3.15
CA GLY A 130 -14.30 17.17 -3.80
C GLY A 130 -13.49 16.52 -4.92
N ARG A 131 -12.65 17.32 -5.59
CA ARG A 131 -11.75 16.85 -6.66
C ARG A 131 -10.33 17.40 -6.51
N PRO A 132 -9.32 16.78 -7.15
CA PRO A 132 -7.96 17.31 -7.24
C PRO A 132 -7.91 18.69 -7.91
N THR A 133 -6.88 19.48 -7.59
CA THR A 133 -6.68 20.83 -8.15
C THR A 133 -6.07 20.84 -9.55
N ASP A 134 -5.45 19.74 -9.98
CA ASP A 134 -4.83 19.61 -11.29
C ASP A 134 -5.88 19.17 -12.33
N ASP A 135 -6.35 20.12 -13.14
CA ASP A 135 -7.36 19.86 -14.17
C ASP A 135 -6.84 18.91 -15.28
N GLY A 136 -5.53 18.89 -15.55
CA GLY A 136 -4.91 17.97 -16.51
C GLY A 136 -5.00 16.53 -16.04
N ALA A 137 -4.61 16.29 -14.78
CA ALA A 137 -4.76 14.97 -14.15
C ALA A 137 -6.22 14.52 -14.11
N VAL A 138 -7.16 15.42 -13.77
CA VAL A 138 -8.60 15.11 -13.75
C VAL A 138 -9.10 14.69 -15.14
N SER A 139 -8.70 15.42 -16.20
CA SER A 139 -9.09 15.07 -17.58
C SER A 139 -8.50 13.74 -18.02
N GLU A 140 -7.27 13.44 -17.63
CA GLU A 140 -6.62 12.16 -17.93
C GLU A 140 -7.32 10.99 -17.24
N PHE A 141 -7.64 11.14 -15.95
CA PHE A 141 -8.43 10.17 -15.19
C PHE A 141 -9.78 9.88 -15.87
N GLN A 142 -10.54 10.92 -16.21
CA GLN A 142 -11.84 10.79 -16.87
C GLN A 142 -11.75 10.04 -18.20
N LYS A 143 -10.68 10.30 -18.98
CA LYS A 143 -10.41 9.57 -20.22
C LYS A 143 -10.16 8.08 -19.95
N LYS A 144 -9.31 7.74 -18.96
CA LYS A 144 -9.02 6.34 -18.59
C LYS A 144 -10.29 5.61 -18.13
N VAL A 145 -11.11 6.24 -17.30
CA VAL A 145 -12.39 5.68 -16.86
C VAL A 145 -13.34 5.47 -18.05
N SER A 146 -13.48 6.48 -18.92
CA SER A 146 -14.35 6.39 -20.10
C SER A 146 -13.93 5.27 -21.06
N GLU A 147 -12.63 4.99 -21.18
CA GLU A 147 -12.10 3.88 -21.97
C GLU A 147 -12.55 2.52 -21.40
N VAL A 148 -12.47 2.35 -20.08
CA VAL A 148 -12.91 1.11 -19.42
C VAL A 148 -14.44 0.98 -19.48
N GLU A 149 -15.18 2.05 -19.25
CA GLU A 149 -16.65 2.07 -19.40
C GLU A 149 -17.07 1.74 -20.84
N GLY A 150 -16.36 2.26 -21.84
CA GLY A 150 -16.55 1.92 -23.25
C GLY A 150 -16.35 0.43 -23.52
N ARG A 151 -15.31 -0.19 -22.94
CA ARG A 151 -15.09 -1.65 -23.01
C ARG A 151 -16.20 -2.43 -22.32
N MET A 152 -16.68 -1.98 -21.17
CA MET A 152 -17.81 -2.61 -20.47
C MET A 152 -19.10 -2.55 -21.29
N GLN A 153 -19.39 -1.40 -21.91
CA GLN A 153 -20.54 -1.23 -22.79
C GLN A 153 -20.43 -2.11 -24.04
N ALA A 154 -19.25 -2.16 -24.67
CA ALA A 154 -19.00 -3.03 -25.81
C ALA A 154 -19.20 -4.51 -25.45
N PHE A 155 -18.76 -4.95 -24.28
CA PHE A 155 -18.97 -6.31 -23.80
C PHE A 155 -20.44 -6.63 -23.54
N ARG A 156 -21.22 -5.69 -22.98
CA ARG A 156 -22.68 -5.83 -22.85
C ARG A 156 -23.35 -6.00 -24.21
N SER A 157 -22.93 -5.22 -25.21
CA SER A 157 -23.43 -5.36 -26.59
C SER A 157 -23.06 -6.72 -27.18
N GLU A 158 -21.82 -7.18 -27.03
CA GLU A 158 -21.37 -8.50 -27.50
C GLU A 158 -22.23 -9.63 -26.92
N VAL A 159 -22.51 -9.59 -25.61
CA VAL A 159 -23.38 -10.58 -24.94
C VAL A 159 -24.80 -10.56 -25.51
N LEU A 160 -25.34 -9.36 -25.78
CA LEU A 160 -26.67 -9.21 -26.34
C LEU A 160 -26.75 -9.65 -27.81
N GLU A 161 -25.69 -9.42 -28.58
CA GLU A 161 -25.57 -9.88 -29.96
C GLU A 161 -25.48 -11.41 -30.03
N ASP A 162 -24.70 -12.07 -29.16
CA ASP A 162 -24.63 -13.54 -29.07
C ASP A 162 -26.02 -14.17 -28.91
N VAL A 163 -26.85 -13.66 -27.99
CA VAL A 163 -28.20 -14.21 -27.77
C VAL A 163 -29.20 -13.86 -28.87
N ARG A 164 -28.86 -12.90 -29.74
CA ARG A 164 -29.66 -12.46 -30.88
C ARG A 164 -29.24 -13.10 -32.20
N GLN A 165 -28.27 -14.00 -32.19
CA GLN A 165 -27.95 -14.80 -33.38
C GLN A 165 -29.07 -15.84 -33.64
N PRO A 166 -29.55 -15.98 -34.89
CA PRO A 166 -30.60 -16.95 -35.23
C PRO A 166 -30.28 -18.38 -34.79
N GLU A 167 -29.02 -18.81 -34.93
CA GLU A 167 -28.55 -20.15 -34.58
C GLU A 167 -28.58 -20.39 -33.08
N ARG A 168 -28.17 -19.37 -32.29
CA ARG A 168 -28.24 -19.42 -30.84
C ARG A 168 -29.67 -19.47 -30.36
N LEU A 169 -30.54 -18.66 -30.97
CA LEU A 169 -31.97 -18.65 -30.66
C LEU A 169 -32.65 -20.00 -30.99
N ARG A 170 -32.31 -20.61 -32.13
CA ARG A 170 -32.74 -21.97 -32.46
C ARG A 170 -32.39 -22.94 -31.33
N ASP A 171 -31.15 -22.92 -30.87
CA ASP A 171 -30.70 -23.82 -29.80
C ASP A 171 -31.47 -23.57 -28.49
N TYR A 172 -31.68 -22.31 -28.11
CA TYR A 172 -32.51 -21.96 -26.94
C TYR A 172 -33.94 -22.50 -27.07
N LEU A 173 -34.60 -22.30 -28.21
CA LEU A 173 -35.98 -22.74 -28.42
C LEU A 173 -36.11 -24.27 -28.34
N VAL A 174 -35.17 -25.02 -28.94
CA VAL A 174 -35.15 -26.50 -28.87
C VAL A 174 -34.94 -26.96 -27.43
N PHE A 175 -33.92 -26.43 -26.74
CA PHE A 175 -33.62 -26.81 -25.36
C PHE A 175 -34.79 -26.50 -24.43
N VAL A 176 -35.38 -25.32 -24.56
CA VAL A 176 -36.51 -24.88 -23.73
C VAL A 176 -37.71 -25.79 -23.96
N GLN A 177 -38.01 -26.16 -25.20
CA GLN A 177 -39.13 -27.05 -25.50
C GLN A 177 -38.93 -28.45 -24.90
N GLN A 178 -37.71 -29.00 -24.98
CA GLN A 178 -37.38 -30.30 -24.37
C GLN A 178 -37.49 -30.29 -22.83
N ASN A 179 -37.34 -29.11 -22.21
CA ASN A 179 -37.32 -28.94 -20.76
C ASN A 179 -38.50 -28.07 -20.24
N LEU A 180 -39.57 -27.93 -21.02
CA LEU A 180 -40.64 -26.95 -20.77
C LEU A 180 -41.28 -27.11 -19.38
N ASN A 181 -41.45 -28.36 -18.95
CA ASN A 181 -42.11 -28.73 -17.69
C ASN A 181 -41.15 -29.01 -16.54
N ALA A 182 -39.83 -28.83 -16.74
CA ALA A 182 -38.85 -29.01 -15.67
C ALA A 182 -39.01 -27.96 -14.57
N GLU A 183 -38.84 -28.37 -13.31
CA GLU A 183 -38.75 -27.45 -12.17
C GLU A 183 -37.58 -26.48 -12.35
N SER A 184 -37.71 -25.23 -11.88
CA SER A 184 -36.73 -24.16 -12.15
C SER A 184 -35.29 -24.50 -11.75
N ALA A 185 -35.08 -25.19 -10.63
CA ALA A 185 -33.73 -25.60 -10.22
C ALA A 185 -33.10 -26.61 -11.20
N ALA A 186 -33.87 -27.63 -11.60
CA ALA A 186 -33.44 -28.63 -12.58
C ALA A 186 -33.22 -28.02 -13.97
N PHE A 187 -34.11 -27.10 -14.38
CA PHE A 187 -34.02 -26.38 -15.64
C PHE A 187 -32.72 -25.56 -15.75
N ARG A 188 -32.37 -24.78 -14.72
CA ARG A 188 -31.12 -24.01 -14.70
C ARG A 188 -29.90 -24.92 -14.75
N GLY A 189 -29.93 -26.04 -14.03
CA GLY A 189 -28.87 -27.06 -14.08
C GLY A 189 -28.67 -27.65 -15.47
N ALA A 190 -29.76 -27.95 -16.19
CA ALA A 190 -29.72 -28.44 -17.56
C ALA A 190 -29.22 -27.36 -18.54
N ALA A 191 -29.66 -26.11 -18.38
CA ALA A 191 -29.23 -24.98 -19.21
C ALA A 191 -27.71 -24.75 -19.09
N GLY A 192 -27.17 -24.81 -17.86
CA GLY A 192 -25.74 -24.73 -17.62
C GLY A 192 -24.94 -25.83 -18.33
N LYS A 193 -25.43 -27.08 -18.31
CA LYS A 193 -24.80 -28.22 -19.03
C LYS A 193 -24.82 -28.03 -20.55
N ALA A 194 -25.88 -27.40 -21.08
CA ALA A 194 -26.02 -27.07 -22.50
C ALA A 194 -25.28 -25.78 -22.90
N MET A 195 -24.46 -25.20 -22.02
CA MET A 195 -23.76 -23.92 -22.25
C MET A 195 -24.69 -22.76 -22.63
N MET A 196 -25.90 -22.77 -22.05
CA MET A 196 -26.91 -21.73 -22.24
C MET A 196 -26.91 -20.74 -21.09
N ARG A 197 -27.34 -19.51 -21.38
CA ARG A 197 -27.61 -18.49 -20.38
C ARG A 197 -28.92 -18.83 -19.69
N ASP A 198 -28.83 -19.39 -18.50
CA ASP A 198 -29.93 -19.95 -17.72
C ASP A 198 -31.13 -19.00 -17.56
N ARG A 199 -30.89 -17.75 -17.15
CA ARG A 199 -31.95 -16.74 -16.99
C ARG A 199 -32.60 -16.32 -18.31
N PHE A 200 -31.84 -16.34 -19.41
CA PHE A 200 -32.38 -16.06 -20.74
C PHE A 200 -33.25 -17.24 -21.23
N ALA A 201 -32.78 -18.47 -21.02
CA ALA A 201 -33.55 -19.69 -21.29
C ALA A 201 -34.85 -19.74 -20.45
N GLU A 202 -34.83 -19.27 -19.19
CA GLU A 202 -36.05 -19.17 -18.37
C GLU A 202 -37.07 -18.20 -18.95
N ARG A 203 -36.64 -17.03 -19.46
CA ARG A 203 -37.56 -16.10 -20.14
C ARG A 203 -38.19 -16.76 -21.37
N TRP A 204 -37.40 -17.50 -22.16
CA TRP A 204 -37.93 -18.25 -23.29
C TRP A 204 -38.91 -19.35 -22.88
N ARG A 205 -38.66 -20.04 -21.76
CA ARG A 205 -39.58 -21.04 -21.19
C ARG A 205 -40.92 -20.43 -20.84
N ASP A 206 -40.90 -19.31 -20.12
CA ASP A 206 -42.11 -18.62 -19.69
C ASP A 206 -42.87 -18.04 -20.89
N PHE A 207 -42.14 -17.57 -21.91
CA PHE A 207 -42.69 -17.13 -23.18
C PHE A 207 -43.40 -18.27 -23.93
N LEU A 208 -42.75 -19.43 -24.13
CA LEU A 208 -43.36 -20.57 -24.80
C LEU A 208 -44.60 -21.08 -24.05
N LYS A 209 -44.55 -21.12 -22.71
CA LYS A 209 -45.71 -21.46 -21.88
C LYS A 209 -46.90 -20.53 -22.12
N ARG A 210 -46.63 -19.24 -22.26
CA ARG A 210 -47.66 -18.21 -22.40
C ARG A 210 -48.27 -18.13 -23.79
N PHE A 211 -47.46 -18.29 -24.84
CA PHE A 211 -47.89 -18.02 -26.22
C PHE A 211 -48.03 -19.25 -27.10
N SER A 212 -47.47 -20.38 -26.69
CA SER A 212 -47.55 -21.63 -27.46
C SER A 212 -48.23 -22.77 -26.71
N ALA A 213 -48.00 -22.92 -25.40
CA ALA A 213 -48.51 -24.07 -24.65
C ALA A 213 -49.90 -23.82 -24.02
N THR A 214 -50.79 -23.18 -24.77
CA THR A 214 -52.16 -22.86 -24.38
C THR A 214 -53.16 -23.47 -25.37
N GLU A 215 -54.44 -23.58 -24.98
CA GLU A 215 -55.49 -24.12 -25.86
C GLU A 215 -55.67 -23.31 -27.15
N LYS A 216 -55.39 -22.00 -27.09
CA LYS A 216 -55.38 -21.08 -28.23
C LYS A 216 -54.01 -20.41 -28.31
N PRO A 217 -53.03 -21.01 -29.01
CA PRO A 217 -51.71 -20.41 -29.16
C PRO A 217 -51.81 -19.10 -29.97
N HIS A 218 -50.85 -18.21 -29.78
CA HIS A 218 -50.74 -16.99 -30.58
C HIS A 218 -50.57 -17.36 -32.08
N PRO A 219 -51.13 -16.59 -33.05
CA PRO A 219 -51.06 -16.96 -34.47
C PRO A 219 -49.64 -17.21 -35.01
N VAL A 220 -48.66 -16.46 -34.51
CA VAL A 220 -47.23 -16.66 -34.82
C VAL A 220 -46.67 -17.96 -34.23
N MET A 221 -47.19 -18.45 -33.10
CA MET A 221 -46.75 -19.65 -32.38
C MET A 221 -47.60 -20.89 -32.67
N PHE A 222 -48.65 -20.78 -33.48
CA PHE A 222 -49.54 -21.89 -33.81
C PHE A 222 -48.80 -23.05 -34.46
N ALA A 223 -47.97 -22.76 -35.48
CA ALA A 223 -47.17 -23.78 -36.15
C ALA A 223 -46.16 -24.41 -35.17
N TRP A 224 -45.50 -23.61 -34.32
CA TRP A 224 -44.60 -24.12 -33.27
C TRP A 224 -45.30 -25.13 -32.38
N ARG A 225 -46.51 -24.81 -31.88
CA ARG A 225 -47.30 -25.70 -31.04
C ARG A 225 -47.53 -27.04 -31.73
N LYS A 226 -48.02 -27.04 -32.97
CA LYS A 226 -48.32 -28.25 -33.73
C LYS A 226 -47.10 -29.13 -33.99
N PHE A 227 -45.96 -28.53 -34.33
CA PHE A 227 -44.71 -29.29 -34.52
C PHE A 227 -44.11 -29.78 -33.20
N SER A 228 -44.24 -29.02 -32.12
CA SER A 228 -43.68 -29.37 -30.80
C SER A 228 -44.38 -30.55 -30.10
N GLU A 229 -45.60 -30.91 -30.52
CA GLU A 229 -46.35 -32.07 -30.01
C GLU A 229 -45.93 -33.38 -30.67
N ILE A 230 -45.15 -33.33 -31.76
CA ILE A 230 -44.73 -34.54 -32.47
C ILE A 230 -43.58 -35.20 -31.71
N PRO A 231 -43.70 -36.49 -31.32
CA PRO A 231 -42.57 -37.23 -30.76
C PRO A 231 -41.41 -37.29 -31.76
N ALA A 232 -40.17 -37.16 -31.28
CA ALA A 232 -38.98 -37.08 -32.14
C ALA A 232 -38.84 -38.28 -33.12
N ALA A 233 -39.23 -39.49 -32.70
CA ALA A 233 -39.17 -40.69 -33.54
C ALA A 233 -40.18 -40.71 -34.70
N GLU A 234 -41.24 -39.90 -34.62
CA GLU A 234 -42.33 -39.85 -35.60
C GLU A 234 -42.34 -38.54 -36.40
N PHE A 235 -41.32 -37.69 -36.18
CA PHE A 235 -41.29 -36.32 -36.69
C PHE A 235 -41.35 -36.27 -38.21
N ASP A 236 -40.46 -37.00 -38.90
CA ASP A 236 -40.41 -37.07 -40.37
C ASP A 236 -41.71 -37.59 -41.00
N GLN A 237 -42.38 -38.54 -40.35
CA GLN A 237 -43.61 -39.13 -40.88
C GLN A 237 -44.80 -38.18 -40.75
N LYS A 238 -44.89 -37.44 -39.62
CA LYS A 238 -46.04 -36.58 -39.31
C LYS A 238 -45.86 -35.13 -39.76
N ALA A 239 -44.62 -34.67 -39.95
CA ALA A 239 -44.33 -33.29 -40.34
C ALA A 239 -45.01 -32.85 -41.65
N PRO A 240 -45.10 -33.66 -42.73
CA PRO A 240 -45.78 -33.26 -43.97
C PRO A 240 -47.27 -32.95 -43.78
N ALA A 241 -47.97 -33.73 -42.94
CA ALA A 241 -49.38 -33.51 -42.65
C ALA A 241 -49.60 -32.23 -41.83
N ILE A 242 -48.71 -31.96 -40.86
CA ILE A 242 -48.75 -30.71 -40.09
C ILE A 242 -48.42 -29.51 -40.99
N LEU A 243 -47.46 -29.64 -41.91
CA LEU A 243 -47.11 -28.57 -42.85
C LEU A 243 -48.28 -28.23 -43.79
N ALA A 244 -49.02 -29.24 -44.27
CA ALA A 244 -50.24 -29.05 -45.04
C ALA A 244 -51.34 -28.34 -44.22
N ALA A 245 -51.51 -28.71 -42.95
CA ALA A 245 -52.46 -28.07 -42.04
C ALA A 245 -52.07 -26.61 -41.72
N VAL A 246 -50.78 -26.33 -41.50
CA VAL A 246 -50.24 -24.98 -41.27
C VAL A 246 -50.45 -24.10 -42.51
N LYS A 247 -50.25 -24.65 -43.72
CA LYS A 247 -50.48 -23.92 -44.99
C LYS A 247 -51.95 -23.62 -45.25
N ALA A 248 -52.86 -24.50 -44.81
CA ALA A 248 -54.30 -24.36 -45.03
C ALA A 248 -55.03 -23.55 -43.93
N ALA A 249 -54.36 -23.28 -42.80
CA ALA A 249 -54.95 -22.56 -41.68
C ALA A 249 -55.26 -21.09 -42.06
N PRO A 250 -56.41 -20.53 -41.62
CA PRO A 250 -56.72 -19.12 -41.82
C PRO A 250 -55.67 -18.21 -41.18
N GLU A 251 -55.45 -17.02 -41.75
CA GLU A 251 -54.48 -16.03 -41.22
C GLU A 251 -54.77 -15.60 -39.77
N ALA A 252 -56.02 -15.74 -39.31
CA ALA A 252 -56.42 -15.48 -37.93
C ALA A 252 -55.92 -16.55 -36.94
N GLU A 253 -55.61 -17.75 -37.42
CA GLU A 253 -55.16 -18.90 -36.62
C GLU A 253 -53.66 -19.16 -36.77
N CYS A 254 -53.12 -19.03 -37.98
CA CYS A 254 -51.69 -19.18 -38.25
C CYS A 254 -51.15 -17.99 -39.05
N ASN A 255 -50.05 -17.42 -38.58
CA ASN A 255 -49.39 -16.32 -39.28
C ASN A 255 -48.89 -16.76 -40.66
N ARG A 256 -49.25 -16.01 -41.71
CA ARG A 256 -48.93 -16.36 -43.10
C ARG A 256 -47.42 -16.40 -43.36
N VAL A 257 -46.66 -15.45 -42.81
CA VAL A 257 -45.20 -15.35 -43.00
C VAL A 257 -44.50 -16.57 -42.42
N VAL A 258 -44.94 -17.03 -41.25
CA VAL A 258 -44.43 -18.26 -40.62
C VAL A 258 -44.77 -19.50 -41.44
N ALA A 259 -46.03 -19.63 -41.90
CA ALA A 259 -46.47 -20.76 -42.71
C ALA A 259 -45.70 -20.85 -44.04
N GLU A 260 -45.48 -19.71 -44.71
CA GLU A 260 -44.70 -19.63 -45.94
C GLU A 260 -43.22 -19.98 -45.71
N ALA A 261 -42.60 -19.45 -44.66
CA ALA A 261 -41.20 -19.69 -44.34
C ALA A 261 -40.91 -21.16 -44.03
N LEU A 262 -41.83 -21.85 -43.35
CA LEU A 262 -41.73 -23.30 -43.08
C LEU A 262 -41.93 -24.12 -44.36
N THR A 263 -42.88 -23.72 -45.23
CA THR A 263 -43.19 -24.45 -46.47
C THR A 263 -42.10 -24.30 -47.52
N LYS A 264 -41.43 -23.13 -47.56
CA LYS A 264 -40.38 -22.79 -48.55
C LYS A 264 -38.97 -23.11 -48.05
N ARG A 265 -38.80 -23.74 -46.88
CA ARG A 265 -37.49 -24.07 -46.31
C ARG A 265 -36.74 -25.05 -47.22
N GLU A 266 -35.53 -24.67 -47.63
CA GLU A 266 -34.62 -25.56 -48.35
C GLU A 266 -34.22 -26.75 -47.46
N GLY A 267 -34.33 -27.96 -47.99
CA GLY A 267 -34.09 -29.19 -47.23
C GLY A 267 -35.27 -29.68 -46.38
N GLY A 268 -36.46 -29.08 -46.48
CA GLY A 268 -37.67 -29.57 -45.80
C GLY A 268 -37.67 -29.35 -44.28
N VAL A 269 -38.67 -29.89 -43.59
CA VAL A 269 -38.82 -29.83 -42.12
C VAL A 269 -38.81 -31.26 -41.57
N HIS A 270 -37.67 -31.68 -41.01
CA HIS A 270 -37.40 -33.05 -40.58
C HIS A 270 -37.26 -33.20 -39.06
N SER A 271 -37.08 -32.07 -38.36
CA SER A 271 -36.90 -32.03 -36.92
C SER A 271 -37.48 -30.76 -36.31
N LEU A 272 -37.66 -30.76 -34.99
CA LEU A 272 -38.01 -29.55 -34.25
C LEU A 272 -36.92 -28.47 -34.37
N THR A 273 -35.66 -28.89 -34.55
CA THR A 273 -34.53 -27.98 -34.81
C THR A 273 -34.71 -27.20 -36.11
N ASP A 274 -35.26 -27.83 -37.16
CA ASP A 274 -35.55 -27.16 -38.43
C ASP A 274 -36.64 -26.10 -38.30
N VAL A 275 -37.66 -26.38 -37.47
CA VAL A 275 -38.70 -25.41 -37.14
C VAL A 275 -38.11 -24.27 -36.32
N ALA A 276 -37.29 -24.58 -35.30
CA ALA A 276 -36.61 -23.59 -34.48
C ALA A 276 -35.66 -22.70 -35.26
N ASP A 277 -35.05 -23.21 -36.33
CA ASP A 277 -34.20 -22.45 -37.22
C ASP A 277 -34.99 -21.38 -38.00
N VAL A 278 -36.18 -21.74 -38.50
CA VAL A 278 -37.10 -20.79 -39.14
C VAL A 278 -37.59 -19.72 -38.16
N TYR A 279 -38.01 -20.13 -36.95
CA TYR A 279 -38.44 -19.19 -35.93
C TYR A 279 -37.30 -18.28 -35.45
N GLY A 280 -36.09 -18.84 -35.30
CA GLY A 280 -34.89 -18.09 -34.94
C GLY A 280 -34.60 -16.96 -35.93
N ARG A 281 -34.59 -17.27 -37.23
CA ARG A 281 -34.41 -16.27 -38.29
C ARG A 281 -35.53 -15.24 -38.32
N LEU A 282 -36.79 -15.69 -38.36
CA LEU A 282 -37.94 -14.79 -38.42
C LEU A 282 -38.01 -13.85 -37.22
N PHE A 283 -37.76 -14.34 -36.00
CA PHE A 283 -37.76 -13.47 -34.83
C PHE A 283 -36.68 -12.41 -34.94
N VAL A 284 -35.45 -12.78 -35.29
CA VAL A 284 -34.32 -11.84 -35.43
C VAL A 284 -34.56 -10.81 -36.53
N GLU A 285 -35.01 -11.23 -37.71
CA GLU A 285 -35.33 -10.34 -38.84
C GLU A 285 -36.39 -9.29 -38.49
N HIS A 286 -37.31 -9.60 -37.58
CA HIS A 286 -38.44 -8.74 -37.20
C HIS A 286 -38.23 -8.01 -35.87
N LEU A 287 -36.99 -7.95 -35.36
CA LEU A 287 -36.66 -7.23 -34.12
C LEU A 287 -36.62 -5.71 -34.25
N GLY A 288 -36.79 -5.11 -35.44
CA GLY A 288 -36.63 -3.66 -35.65
C GLY A 288 -37.49 -2.77 -34.73
N ASP A 289 -37.06 -1.52 -34.50
CA ASP A 289 -37.79 -0.58 -33.62
C ASP A 289 -39.05 0.01 -34.25
N GLN A 290 -39.24 -0.07 -35.57
CA GLN A 290 -40.32 0.60 -36.29
C GLN A 290 -41.45 -0.36 -36.72
N PRO A 291 -42.74 0.05 -36.63
CA PRO A 291 -43.87 -0.70 -37.17
C PRO A 291 -43.73 -1.10 -38.62
N LEU A 292 -44.07 -2.35 -38.92
CA LEU A 292 -44.07 -2.91 -40.26
C LEU A 292 -45.46 -2.72 -40.89
N ALA A 293 -45.49 -2.38 -42.18
CA ALA A 293 -46.75 -2.08 -42.89
C ALA A 293 -47.61 -3.33 -43.13
N ASP A 294 -46.98 -4.48 -43.35
CA ASP A 294 -47.67 -5.77 -43.48
C ASP A 294 -48.07 -6.28 -42.08
N LYS A 295 -49.37 -6.52 -41.88
CA LYS A 295 -49.94 -6.93 -40.58
C LYS A 295 -49.40 -8.27 -40.08
N GLN A 296 -49.02 -9.18 -40.98
CA GLN A 296 -48.47 -10.49 -40.62
C GLN A 296 -47.02 -10.35 -40.16
N HIS A 297 -46.22 -9.53 -40.86
CA HIS A 297 -44.85 -9.17 -40.42
C HIS A 297 -44.87 -8.39 -39.10
N GLU A 298 -45.80 -7.43 -38.94
CA GLU A 298 -45.96 -6.67 -37.70
C GLU A 298 -46.40 -7.56 -36.53
N SER A 299 -47.20 -8.60 -36.76
CA SER A 299 -47.58 -9.55 -35.70
C SER A 299 -46.37 -10.28 -35.11
N ILE A 300 -45.37 -10.62 -35.93
CA ILE A 300 -44.11 -11.24 -35.47
C ILE A 300 -43.30 -10.23 -34.64
N ARG A 301 -43.13 -9.01 -35.16
CA ARG A 301 -42.44 -7.93 -34.45
C ARG A 301 -43.11 -7.60 -33.11
N ALA A 302 -44.42 -7.39 -33.10
CA ALA A 302 -45.20 -7.05 -31.91
C ALA A 302 -45.08 -8.14 -30.83
N LEU A 303 -45.04 -9.42 -31.22
CA LEU A 303 -44.82 -10.52 -30.29
C LEU A 303 -43.42 -10.48 -29.65
N MET A 304 -42.39 -10.14 -30.43
CA MET A 304 -41.00 -10.01 -29.96
C MET A 304 -40.71 -8.69 -29.23
N ARG A 305 -41.63 -7.73 -29.27
CA ARG A 305 -41.53 -6.41 -28.63
C ARG A 305 -42.55 -6.18 -27.50
N GLY A 306 -43.40 -7.16 -27.19
CA GLY A 306 -44.33 -7.09 -26.06
C GLY A 306 -43.60 -7.21 -24.73
N GLY A 307 -44.15 -6.67 -23.64
CA GLY A 307 -43.46 -6.55 -22.33
C GLY A 307 -43.01 -7.86 -21.65
N VAL A 308 -43.36 -9.03 -22.20
CA VAL A 308 -42.90 -10.35 -21.75
C VAL A 308 -42.05 -11.08 -22.79
N ALA A 309 -41.70 -10.42 -23.88
CA ALA A 309 -40.86 -10.97 -24.93
C ALA A 309 -39.42 -11.16 -24.42
N PRO A 310 -38.82 -12.35 -24.61
CA PRO A 310 -37.44 -12.60 -24.18
C PRO A 310 -36.41 -11.70 -24.89
N MET A 311 -36.72 -11.21 -26.09
CA MET A 311 -35.80 -10.46 -26.95
C MET A 311 -35.80 -8.94 -26.73
N GLN A 312 -36.78 -8.42 -25.99
CA GLN A 312 -36.83 -7.02 -25.57
C GLN A 312 -35.89 -6.82 -24.37
N ILE A 313 -34.59 -6.72 -24.67
CA ILE A 313 -33.52 -6.49 -23.71
C ILE A 313 -32.72 -5.29 -24.21
N GLU A 314 -32.55 -4.29 -23.35
CA GLU A 314 -31.64 -3.17 -23.60
C GLU A 314 -30.21 -3.54 -23.23
N VAL A 315 -29.21 -2.89 -23.84
CA VAL A 315 -27.78 -3.18 -23.57
C VAL A 315 -27.45 -3.08 -22.07
N GLY A 316 -28.01 -2.10 -21.37
CA GLY A 316 -27.83 -1.95 -19.91
C GLY A 316 -28.42 -3.08 -19.06
N GLN A 317 -29.32 -3.91 -19.62
CA GLN A 317 -29.94 -5.04 -18.94
C GLN A 317 -29.20 -6.37 -19.20
N ALA A 318 -28.15 -6.37 -20.03
CA ALA A 318 -27.38 -7.57 -20.38
C ALA A 318 -26.81 -8.29 -19.15
N ASP A 319 -26.48 -7.53 -18.09
CA ASP A 319 -25.91 -8.03 -16.84
C ASP A 319 -26.79 -9.10 -16.17
N GLY A 320 -28.11 -8.99 -16.35
CA GLY A 320 -29.08 -9.96 -15.87
C GLY A 320 -28.91 -11.36 -16.46
N PHE A 321 -28.21 -11.49 -17.60
CA PHE A 321 -28.01 -12.72 -18.37
C PHE A 321 -26.55 -13.18 -18.40
N PHE A 322 -25.68 -12.55 -17.61
CA PHE A 322 -24.29 -12.93 -17.52
C PHE A 322 -24.11 -14.32 -16.91
N THR A 323 -23.34 -15.13 -17.62
CA THR A 323 -22.76 -16.35 -17.07
C THR A 323 -21.73 -16.00 -16.00
N ARG A 324 -21.25 -16.99 -15.23
CA ARG A 324 -20.15 -16.77 -14.30
C ARG A 324 -18.93 -16.15 -14.97
N LYS A 325 -18.55 -16.64 -16.16
CA LYS A 325 -17.41 -16.14 -16.93
C LYS A 325 -17.58 -14.68 -17.35
N ASP A 326 -18.79 -14.27 -17.70
CA ASP A 326 -19.09 -12.89 -18.07
C ASP A 326 -19.02 -11.96 -16.85
N ARG A 327 -19.54 -12.42 -15.70
CA ARG A 327 -19.39 -11.69 -14.44
C ARG A 327 -17.93 -11.54 -14.07
N ASP A 328 -17.12 -12.59 -14.18
CA ASP A 328 -15.69 -12.52 -13.89
C ASP A 328 -14.96 -11.49 -14.79
N LYS A 329 -15.30 -11.44 -16.09
CA LYS A 329 -14.78 -10.42 -17.02
C LYS A 329 -15.22 -9.01 -16.61
N MET A 330 -16.47 -8.82 -16.23
CA MET A 330 -17.01 -7.53 -15.82
C MET A 330 -16.41 -7.05 -14.52
N THR A 331 -16.33 -7.91 -13.51
CA THR A 331 -15.65 -7.64 -12.25
C THR A 331 -14.19 -7.22 -12.48
N LYS A 332 -13.50 -7.83 -13.46
CA LYS A 332 -12.14 -7.42 -13.82
C LYS A 332 -12.08 -5.97 -14.32
N MET A 333 -12.99 -5.57 -15.21
CA MET A 333 -13.06 -4.20 -15.71
C MET A 333 -13.51 -3.20 -14.63
N GLU A 334 -14.46 -3.59 -13.77
CA GLU A 334 -14.83 -2.79 -12.61
C GLU A 334 -13.64 -2.58 -11.66
N ASN A 335 -12.84 -3.62 -11.43
CA ASN A 335 -11.62 -3.51 -10.62
C ASN A 335 -10.55 -2.62 -11.27
N GLU A 336 -10.50 -2.52 -12.61
CA GLU A 336 -9.64 -1.56 -13.30
C GLU A 336 -10.07 -0.12 -12.96
N ILE A 337 -11.38 0.19 -12.99
CA ILE A 337 -11.90 1.50 -12.58
C ILE A 337 -11.58 1.78 -11.10
N LYS A 338 -11.83 0.81 -10.21
CA LYS A 338 -11.52 0.97 -8.77
C LYS A 338 -10.05 1.26 -8.53
N LYS A 339 -9.15 0.57 -9.24
CA LYS A 339 -7.71 0.81 -9.15
C LYS A 339 -7.37 2.25 -9.58
N LEU A 340 -7.96 2.74 -10.67
CA LEU A 340 -7.81 4.13 -11.10
C LEU A 340 -8.32 5.11 -10.02
N GLU A 341 -9.46 4.84 -9.38
CA GLU A 341 -9.99 5.71 -8.32
C GLU A 341 -9.05 5.80 -7.09
N ILE A 342 -8.32 4.72 -6.80
CA ILE A 342 -7.37 4.62 -5.68
C ILE A 342 -6.03 5.27 -6.02
N GLU A 343 -5.47 4.99 -7.20
CA GLU A 343 -4.09 5.32 -7.53
C GLU A 343 -3.95 6.60 -8.36
N ASP A 344 -4.91 6.93 -9.22
CA ASP A 344 -4.76 8.04 -10.17
C ASP A 344 -4.86 9.40 -9.46
N PRO A 345 -3.91 10.33 -9.69
CA PRO A 345 -3.93 11.65 -9.07
C PRO A 345 -5.15 12.50 -9.48
N GLY A 346 -5.78 12.21 -10.62
CA GLY A 346 -6.97 12.88 -11.13
C GLY A 346 -8.29 12.38 -10.55
N ALA A 347 -8.29 11.28 -9.80
CA ALA A 347 -9.52 10.70 -9.26
C ALA A 347 -10.14 11.57 -8.15
N PRO A 348 -11.48 11.69 -8.10
CA PRO A 348 -12.19 12.50 -7.12
C PRO A 348 -12.02 11.99 -5.68
N PHE A 349 -12.21 12.88 -4.70
CA PHE A 349 -12.20 12.49 -3.29
C PHE A 349 -13.59 12.00 -2.90
N ARG A 350 -13.69 10.75 -2.44
CA ARG A 350 -14.95 10.19 -1.95
C ARG A 350 -14.97 10.10 -0.41
N ALA A 351 -16.16 10.22 0.17
CA ALA A 351 -16.40 9.90 1.57
C ALA A 351 -16.92 8.47 1.69
N MET A 352 -16.33 7.72 2.62
CA MET A 352 -16.92 6.47 3.09
C MET A 352 -18.07 6.86 4.02
N VAL A 353 -19.30 6.59 3.59
CA VAL A 353 -20.51 7.00 4.31
C VAL A 353 -21.32 5.80 4.75
N MET A 354 -22.22 6.04 5.69
CA MET A 354 -23.26 5.10 6.10
C MET A 354 -24.59 5.84 6.09
N THR A 355 -25.63 5.18 5.60
CA THR A 355 -26.98 5.73 5.43
C THR A 355 -28.00 4.86 6.15
N ASP A 356 -29.12 5.44 6.54
CA ASP A 356 -30.19 4.68 7.18
C ASP A 356 -30.91 3.77 6.17
N LYS A 357 -31.26 2.56 6.60
CA LYS A 357 -32.11 1.68 5.81
C LYS A 357 -33.51 2.28 5.70
N ALA A 358 -34.16 2.03 4.57
CA ALA A 358 -35.57 2.41 4.36
C ALA A 358 -36.53 1.85 5.43
N LYS A 359 -36.19 0.71 6.05
CA LYS A 359 -36.96 0.07 7.13
C LYS A 359 -36.03 -0.26 8.30
N PRO A 360 -35.81 0.67 9.24
CA PRO A 360 -34.99 0.42 10.42
C PRO A 360 -35.71 -0.57 11.36
N ALA A 361 -34.99 -1.49 11.99
CA ALA A 361 -35.57 -2.51 12.86
C ALA A 361 -34.89 -2.58 14.24
N ASN A 362 -35.66 -2.93 15.27
CA ASN A 362 -35.10 -3.27 16.58
C ASN A 362 -34.40 -4.64 16.49
N GLN A 363 -33.30 -4.80 17.23
CA GLN A 363 -32.58 -6.06 17.26
C GLN A 363 -33.14 -6.93 18.38
N ARG A 364 -33.32 -8.23 18.14
CA ARG A 364 -33.58 -9.19 19.23
C ARG A 364 -32.26 -9.58 19.89
N VAL A 365 -32.27 -9.65 21.22
CA VAL A 365 -31.11 -10.08 22.01
C VAL A 365 -30.67 -11.45 21.52
N MET A 366 -29.43 -11.58 21.06
CA MET A 366 -28.89 -12.89 20.69
C MET A 366 -28.33 -13.52 21.96
N ILE A 367 -29.01 -14.55 22.46
CA ILE A 367 -28.67 -15.15 23.76
C ILE A 367 -27.28 -15.76 23.67
N ARG A 368 -26.35 -15.32 24.54
CA ARG A 368 -24.93 -15.70 24.49
C ARG A 368 -24.25 -15.34 23.18
N GLY A 369 -24.69 -14.26 22.53
CA GLY A 369 -24.14 -13.80 21.26
C GLY A 369 -24.47 -14.68 20.05
N ASN A 370 -25.35 -15.69 20.20
CA ASN A 370 -25.66 -16.67 19.15
C ASN A 370 -26.81 -16.18 18.25
N PRO A 371 -26.56 -15.86 16.96
CA PRO A 371 -27.61 -15.37 16.05
C PRO A 371 -28.77 -16.34 15.84
N GLY A 372 -28.55 -17.65 16.03
CA GLY A 372 -29.58 -18.68 15.93
C GLY A 372 -30.49 -18.78 17.16
N ARG A 373 -30.19 -18.06 18.25
CA ARG A 373 -30.97 -18.10 19.50
C ARG A 373 -31.39 -16.69 19.93
N LEU A 374 -32.59 -16.29 19.54
CA LEU A 374 -33.13 -14.94 19.78
C LEU A 374 -33.99 -14.90 21.05
N GLY A 375 -33.69 -13.94 21.93
CA GLY A 375 -34.46 -13.54 23.10
C GLY A 375 -35.38 -12.36 22.80
N ASP A 376 -35.67 -11.52 23.80
CA ASP A 376 -36.60 -10.39 23.64
C ASP A 376 -36.07 -9.32 22.69
N ALA A 377 -36.98 -8.50 22.17
CA ALA A 377 -36.60 -7.33 21.38
C ALA A 377 -35.90 -6.30 22.28
N ALA A 378 -34.74 -5.82 21.86
CA ALA A 378 -34.07 -4.66 22.43
C ALA A 378 -34.45 -3.45 21.56
N PRO A 379 -35.31 -2.53 22.05
CA PRO A 379 -35.58 -1.28 21.36
C PRO A 379 -34.27 -0.52 21.13
N ARG A 380 -34.11 0.09 19.95
CA ARG A 380 -33.02 1.05 19.73
C ARG A 380 -33.13 2.13 20.79
N ALA A 381 -32.09 2.35 21.57
CA ALA A 381 -32.11 3.25 22.71
C ALA A 381 -30.68 3.61 23.12
N TYR A 382 -30.53 4.66 23.91
CA TYR A 382 -29.30 4.90 24.66
C TYR A 382 -29.23 3.93 25.86
N PRO A 383 -28.04 3.55 26.37
CA PRO A 383 -27.96 2.61 27.48
C PRO A 383 -28.81 3.01 28.70
N ALA A 384 -29.45 2.04 29.34
CA ALA A 384 -30.46 2.24 30.38
C ALA A 384 -29.96 3.06 31.57
N PHE A 385 -28.71 2.89 31.98
CA PHE A 385 -28.11 3.63 33.07
C PHE A 385 -27.89 5.13 32.77
N PHE A 386 -28.04 5.55 31.51
CA PHE A 386 -28.11 6.96 31.08
C PHE A 386 -29.53 7.45 30.78
N GLY A 387 -30.56 6.66 31.13
CA GLY A 387 -31.98 7.02 30.99
C GLY A 387 -32.79 6.10 30.07
N GLY A 388 -32.15 5.33 29.18
CA GLY A 388 -32.79 4.19 28.50
C GLY A 388 -33.96 4.48 27.55
N GLN A 389 -34.22 5.74 27.21
CA GLN A 389 -35.37 6.08 26.36
C GLN A 389 -35.17 5.53 24.94
N PRO A 390 -36.18 4.85 24.36
CA PRO A 390 -36.13 4.39 22.98
C PRO A 390 -35.98 5.55 21.99
N PHE A 391 -35.26 5.28 20.91
CA PHE A 391 -35.09 6.16 19.76
C PHE A 391 -36.23 5.98 18.76
N GLU A 392 -36.76 7.09 18.25
CA GLU A 392 -37.98 7.10 17.44
C GLU A 392 -37.71 7.35 15.95
N HIS A 393 -36.56 7.93 15.58
CA HIS A 393 -36.31 8.44 14.23
C HIS A 393 -35.24 7.66 13.48
N GLY A 394 -35.59 7.18 12.28
CA GLY A 394 -34.65 6.49 11.39
C GLY A 394 -33.97 5.30 12.08
N SER A 395 -32.65 5.21 11.92
CA SER A 395 -31.82 4.25 12.63
C SER A 395 -31.59 4.59 14.10
N GLY A 396 -31.89 5.82 14.56
CA GLY A 396 -31.51 6.31 15.88
C GLY A 396 -30.06 6.78 15.98
N ARG A 397 -29.30 6.86 14.86
CA ARG A 397 -27.91 7.34 14.88
C ARG A 397 -27.79 8.81 15.24
N LEU A 398 -28.66 9.67 14.72
CA LEU A 398 -28.65 11.09 15.07
C LEU A 398 -28.99 11.29 16.55
N GLU A 399 -30.02 10.60 17.06
CA GLU A 399 -30.39 10.63 18.47
C GLU A 399 -29.24 10.12 19.37
N LEU A 400 -28.57 9.02 18.97
CA LEU A 400 -27.36 8.54 19.64
C LEU A 400 -26.26 9.60 19.64
N ALA A 401 -26.04 10.27 18.51
CA ALA A 401 -25.03 11.31 18.36
C ALA A 401 -25.28 12.50 19.27
N GLU A 402 -26.54 12.94 19.38
CA GLU A 402 -26.98 14.01 20.27
C GLU A 402 -26.81 13.63 21.74
N ARG A 403 -27.11 12.38 22.12
CA ARG A 403 -26.93 11.89 23.51
C ARG A 403 -25.45 11.75 23.89
N VAL A 404 -24.60 11.28 22.98
CA VAL A 404 -23.15 11.19 23.23
C VAL A 404 -22.53 12.57 23.33
N ALA A 405 -22.92 13.51 22.46
CA ALA A 405 -22.39 14.87 22.44
C ALA A 405 -23.11 15.85 23.38
N SER A 406 -24.02 15.36 24.23
CA SER A 406 -24.77 16.21 25.17
C SER A 406 -23.89 16.73 26.30
N GLN A 407 -24.15 17.96 26.77
CA GLN A 407 -23.53 18.49 27.99
C GLN A 407 -23.98 17.73 29.25
N ASP A 408 -25.15 17.07 29.19
CA ASP A 408 -25.64 16.22 30.27
C ASP A 408 -24.95 14.85 30.28
N ASN A 409 -24.16 14.52 29.25
CA ASN A 409 -23.39 13.29 29.21
C ASN A 409 -22.13 13.44 30.09
N PRO A 410 -22.00 12.66 31.18
CA PRO A 410 -20.87 12.81 32.08
C PRO A 410 -19.55 12.28 31.48
N LEU A 411 -19.56 11.42 30.45
CA LEU A 411 -18.35 10.70 30.05
C LEU A 411 -17.61 11.38 28.91
N THR A 412 -18.29 11.87 27.89
CA THR A 412 -17.62 12.29 26.63
C THR A 412 -16.59 13.39 26.83
N ALA A 413 -16.89 14.42 27.63
CA ALA A 413 -15.90 15.45 27.96
C ALA A 413 -14.73 14.91 28.79
N ARG A 414 -15.00 14.08 29.81
CA ARG A 414 -13.96 13.49 30.69
C ARG A 414 -13.02 12.59 29.90
N VAL A 415 -13.58 11.76 29.02
CA VAL A 415 -12.82 10.84 28.17
C VAL A 415 -11.88 11.60 27.24
N LEU A 416 -12.35 12.66 26.57
CA LEU A 416 -11.47 13.48 25.73
C LEU A 416 -10.41 14.21 26.56
N VAL A 417 -10.80 14.86 27.66
CA VAL A 417 -9.87 15.57 28.53
C VAL A 417 -8.78 14.65 29.05
N ASN A 418 -9.13 13.43 29.46
CA ASN A 418 -8.17 12.43 29.93
C ASN A 418 -7.14 12.06 28.84
N ARG A 419 -7.58 11.93 27.57
CA ARG A 419 -6.68 11.65 26.44
C ARG A 419 -5.81 12.83 26.07
N VAL A 420 -6.37 14.04 26.02
CA VAL A 420 -5.59 15.26 25.78
C VAL A 420 -4.53 15.43 26.86
N TRP A 421 -4.90 15.19 28.12
CA TRP A 421 -3.97 15.18 29.24
C TRP A 421 -2.86 14.14 29.06
N MET A 422 -3.23 12.89 28.74
CA MET A 422 -2.29 11.81 28.49
C MET A 422 -1.26 12.16 27.42
N HIS A 423 -1.67 12.79 26.32
CA HIS A 423 -0.73 13.21 25.26
C HIS A 423 0.24 14.32 25.69
N HIS A 424 -0.10 15.12 26.70
CA HIS A 424 0.78 16.17 27.21
C HIS A 424 1.70 15.68 28.34
N PHE A 425 1.22 14.78 29.20
CA PHE A 425 1.93 14.32 30.38
C PHE A 425 2.50 12.90 30.26
N GLY A 426 2.22 12.17 29.18
CA GLY A 426 2.63 10.77 28.96
C GLY A 426 1.93 9.77 29.89
N LYS A 427 1.03 10.23 30.75
CA LYS A 427 0.23 9.43 31.66
C LYS A 427 -1.17 10.03 31.76
N PRO A 428 -2.24 9.22 31.66
CA PRO A 428 -3.61 9.71 31.82
C PRO A 428 -3.93 10.01 33.30
N LEU A 429 -4.97 10.80 33.56
CA LEU A 429 -5.52 10.99 34.91
C LEU A 429 -6.25 9.73 35.37
N VAL A 430 -7.11 9.17 34.51
CA VAL A 430 -7.72 7.85 34.68
C VAL A 430 -6.80 6.82 34.04
N SER A 431 -6.27 5.90 34.85
CA SER A 431 -5.23 4.94 34.45
C SER A 431 -5.60 4.05 33.27
N GLN A 432 -6.89 3.89 32.97
CA GLN A 432 -7.41 3.16 31.83
C GLN A 432 -8.12 4.13 30.86
N PRO A 433 -7.45 4.61 29.78
CA PRO A 433 -8.01 5.64 28.90
C PRO A 433 -9.30 5.29 28.13
N SER A 434 -9.73 4.04 28.21
CA SER A 434 -10.95 3.53 27.53
C SER A 434 -11.87 2.73 28.44
N ASP A 435 -11.62 2.76 29.74
CA ASP A 435 -12.47 2.14 30.75
C ASP A 435 -12.60 3.10 31.94
N PHE A 436 -13.79 3.66 32.10
CA PHE A 436 -14.22 4.53 33.18
C PHE A 436 -15.23 3.78 34.07
N GLY A 437 -15.29 2.46 33.93
CA GLY A 437 -16.17 1.57 34.66
C GLY A 437 -15.86 1.51 36.15
N VAL A 438 -16.71 0.81 36.89
CA VAL A 438 -16.67 0.73 38.36
C VAL A 438 -15.46 -0.05 38.90
N GLN A 439 -14.77 -0.80 38.03
CA GLN A 439 -13.52 -1.50 38.37
C GLN A 439 -12.27 -0.67 38.12
N THR A 440 -12.38 0.44 37.39
CA THR A 440 -11.26 1.34 37.16
C THR A 440 -10.97 2.10 38.46
N PRO A 441 -9.71 2.09 38.95
CA PRO A 441 -9.35 2.84 40.15
C PRO A 441 -9.70 4.32 40.00
N ARG A 442 -10.28 4.90 41.05
CA ARG A 442 -10.58 6.34 41.07
C ARG A 442 -9.28 7.13 40.84
N PRO A 443 -9.25 8.08 39.89
CA PRO A 443 -8.06 8.88 39.62
C PRO A 443 -7.66 9.71 40.86
N VAL A 444 -6.35 9.78 41.13
CA VAL A 444 -5.82 10.54 42.28
C VAL A 444 -6.22 12.02 42.19
N GLN A 445 -6.23 12.59 40.98
CA GLN A 445 -6.67 13.96 40.72
C GLN A 445 -8.08 14.01 40.07
N ALA A 446 -9.05 13.27 40.63
CA ALA A 446 -10.43 13.25 40.13
C ALA A 446 -11.05 14.65 39.96
N GLU A 447 -10.85 15.54 40.94
CA GLU A 447 -11.40 16.90 40.93
C GLU A 447 -10.84 17.73 39.77
N LEU A 448 -9.57 17.51 39.39
CA LEU A 448 -8.95 18.19 38.26
C LEU A 448 -9.57 17.73 36.94
N LEU A 449 -9.80 16.43 36.78
CA LEU A 449 -10.47 15.87 35.60
C LEU A 449 -11.87 16.47 35.45
N ASP A 450 -12.65 16.49 36.53
CA ASP A 450 -14.00 17.04 36.54
C ASP A 450 -14.01 18.53 36.21
N TRP A 451 -13.11 19.30 36.81
CA TRP A 451 -12.96 20.73 36.54
C TRP A 451 -12.58 21.01 35.07
N LEU A 452 -11.60 20.27 34.53
CA LEU A 452 -11.19 20.40 33.13
C LEU A 452 -12.33 20.02 32.17
N ALA A 453 -13.08 18.95 32.46
CA ALA A 453 -14.21 18.51 31.65
C ALA A 453 -15.37 19.52 31.66
N ALA A 454 -15.76 20.03 32.82
CA ALA A 454 -16.78 21.06 32.93
C ALA A 454 -16.37 22.33 32.17
N ARG A 455 -15.15 22.83 32.41
CA ARG A 455 -14.61 24.01 31.74
C ARG A 455 -14.52 23.82 30.22
N PHE A 456 -14.13 22.64 29.77
CA PHE A 456 -14.07 22.32 28.34
C PHE A 456 -15.43 22.48 27.66
N MET A 457 -16.51 22.01 28.30
CA MET A 457 -17.87 22.19 27.79
C MET A 457 -18.32 23.66 27.85
N GLU A 458 -18.08 24.35 28.97
CA GLU A 458 -18.39 25.78 29.16
C GLU A 458 -17.71 26.68 28.12
N GLU A 459 -16.49 26.34 27.72
CA GLU A 459 -15.72 27.10 26.74
C GLU A 459 -16.03 26.73 25.27
N GLY A 460 -17.16 26.02 25.06
CA GLY A 460 -17.69 25.67 23.75
C GLY A 460 -17.00 24.46 23.13
N TRP A 461 -16.54 23.50 23.94
CA TRP A 461 -15.91 22.26 23.49
C TRP A 461 -14.66 22.50 22.59
N SER A 462 -13.96 23.62 22.80
CA SER A 462 -12.76 24.00 22.05
C SER A 462 -11.53 23.24 22.56
N ILE A 463 -10.98 22.36 21.71
CA ILE A 463 -9.78 21.59 22.02
C ILE A 463 -8.57 22.53 22.15
N LYS A 464 -8.48 23.59 21.34
CA LYS A 464 -7.36 24.55 21.45
C LYS A 464 -7.39 25.31 22.77
N LYS A 465 -8.56 25.68 23.30
CA LYS A 465 -8.66 26.30 24.63
C LYS A 465 -8.26 25.32 25.73
N LEU A 466 -8.70 24.06 25.66
CA LEU A 466 -8.27 23.01 26.58
C LEU A 466 -6.75 22.85 26.59
N HIS A 467 -6.11 22.75 25.42
CA HIS A 467 -4.65 22.74 25.30
C HIS A 467 -4.03 23.98 25.94
N ARG A 468 -4.54 25.17 25.65
CA ARG A 468 -4.02 26.43 26.22
C ARG A 468 -4.06 26.44 27.76
N HIS A 469 -5.13 25.91 28.37
CA HIS A 469 -5.22 25.80 29.84
C HIS A 469 -4.16 24.86 30.40
N ILE A 470 -4.00 23.68 29.79
CA ILE A 470 -3.01 22.69 30.22
C ILE A 470 -1.59 23.25 30.07
N LEU A 471 -1.24 23.77 28.89
CA LEU A 471 0.10 24.23 28.54
C LEU A 471 0.54 25.47 29.34
N ASN A 472 -0.40 26.34 29.73
CA ASN A 472 -0.11 27.49 30.58
C ASN A 472 -0.10 27.17 32.08
N SER A 473 -0.47 25.95 32.48
CA SER A 473 -0.46 25.57 33.89
C SER A 473 0.97 25.62 34.46
N ARG A 474 1.08 25.81 35.78
CA ARG A 474 2.35 25.61 36.49
C ARG A 474 2.81 24.16 36.37
N THR A 475 1.87 23.22 36.36
CA THR A 475 2.12 21.77 36.34
C THR A 475 2.85 21.34 35.07
N TYR A 476 2.38 21.79 33.89
CA TYR A 476 3.01 21.48 32.60
C TYR A 476 4.40 22.11 32.46
N ARG A 477 4.60 23.32 33.00
CA ARG A 477 5.87 24.06 32.92
C ARG A 477 6.92 23.64 33.96
N GLN A 478 6.72 22.52 34.66
CA GLN A 478 7.72 22.01 35.59
C GLN A 478 8.89 21.39 34.83
N SER A 479 10.08 21.38 35.44
CA SER A 479 11.20 20.59 34.93
C SER A 479 11.00 19.10 35.25
N SER A 480 11.51 18.22 34.39
CA SER A 480 11.59 16.78 34.69
C SER A 480 12.71 16.41 35.68
N ASN A 481 13.58 17.37 36.04
CA ASN A 481 14.64 17.15 37.01
C ASN A 481 14.06 16.83 38.40
N VAL A 482 14.53 15.71 38.98
CA VAL A 482 14.00 15.18 40.24
C VAL A 482 15.02 15.38 41.36
N THR A 483 14.65 16.18 42.37
CA THR A 483 15.43 16.30 43.59
C THR A 483 15.23 15.06 44.48
N PRO A 484 16.18 14.72 45.38
CA PRO A 484 16.02 13.60 46.30
C PRO A 484 14.71 13.65 47.10
N VAL A 485 14.33 14.85 47.58
CA VAL A 485 13.09 15.07 48.34
C VAL A 485 11.84 14.78 47.49
N LYS A 486 11.81 15.20 46.22
CA LYS A 486 10.69 14.88 45.32
C LYS A 486 10.61 13.39 45.04
N ARG A 487 11.75 12.73 44.83
CA ARG A 487 11.83 11.27 44.60
C ARG A 487 11.32 10.49 45.80
N GLU A 488 11.63 10.93 47.01
CA GLU A 488 11.16 10.29 48.24
C GLU A 488 9.66 10.46 48.45
N LYS A 489 9.11 11.66 48.21
CA LYS A 489 7.70 11.96 48.46
C LYS A 489 6.74 11.53 47.34
N ASP A 490 7.23 11.42 46.12
CA ASP A 490 6.42 11.15 44.92
C ASP A 490 7.27 10.39 43.88
N ALA A 491 7.71 9.19 44.28
CA ALA A 491 8.59 8.35 43.47
C ALA A 491 8.01 8.08 42.07
N ASP A 492 6.72 7.73 42.00
CA ASP A 492 6.03 7.37 40.75
C ASP A 492 5.54 8.57 39.94
N ASN A 493 5.74 9.79 40.46
CA ASN A 493 5.21 11.04 39.94
C ASN A 493 3.67 11.06 39.85
N ALA A 494 2.99 10.31 40.73
CA ALA A 494 1.54 10.24 40.76
C ALA A 494 0.92 11.57 41.17
N LEU A 495 1.63 12.41 41.93
CA LEU A 495 1.19 13.76 42.33
C LEU A 495 1.64 14.86 41.37
N LEU A 496 2.33 14.50 40.28
CA LEU A 496 2.87 15.43 39.28
C LEU A 496 3.81 16.48 39.90
N SER A 497 4.68 16.05 40.82
CA SER A 497 5.70 16.90 41.45
C SER A 497 6.82 17.35 40.50
N ARG A 498 6.87 16.79 39.29
CA ARG A 498 7.80 17.10 38.19
C ARG A 498 7.15 16.77 36.83
N MET A 499 7.76 17.21 35.74
CA MET A 499 7.35 16.78 34.40
C MET A 499 7.85 15.35 34.10
N ASN A 500 7.11 14.61 33.29
CA ASN A 500 7.54 13.29 32.83
C ASN A 500 8.41 13.44 31.59
N ARG A 501 9.60 12.84 31.62
CA ARG A 501 10.38 12.64 30.38
C ARG A 501 9.62 11.70 29.46
N GLN A 502 9.33 12.17 28.26
CA GLN A 502 8.52 11.44 27.28
C GLN A 502 9.33 11.20 26.02
N ARG A 503 9.40 9.95 25.57
CA ARG A 503 9.99 9.64 24.27
C ARG A 503 9.05 10.14 23.18
N LEU A 504 9.60 10.75 22.14
CA LEU A 504 8.85 11.08 20.94
C LEU A 504 8.29 9.80 20.31
N ASP A 505 7.03 9.84 19.90
CA ASP A 505 6.48 8.81 19.03
C ASP A 505 7.14 8.87 17.64
N TYR A 506 6.95 7.80 16.85
CA TYR A 506 7.56 7.70 15.52
C TYR A 506 7.28 8.91 14.64
N GLU A 507 6.03 9.39 14.63
CA GLU A 507 5.59 10.51 13.81
C GLU A 507 6.30 11.80 14.22
N SER A 508 6.34 12.10 15.52
CA SER A 508 6.99 13.31 16.03
C SER A 508 8.50 13.25 15.87
N LEU A 509 9.12 12.08 16.06
CA LEU A 509 10.55 11.88 15.85
C LEU A 509 10.92 12.11 14.38
N ARG A 510 10.21 11.46 13.46
CA ARG A 510 10.44 11.59 12.02
C ARG A 510 10.18 13.02 11.54
N ASP A 511 9.07 13.63 11.93
CA ASP A 511 8.72 14.98 11.52
C ASP A 511 9.70 16.00 12.09
N GLY A 512 10.17 15.80 13.33
CA GLY A 512 11.24 16.58 13.95
C GLY A 512 12.53 16.49 13.13
N MET A 513 12.94 15.29 12.71
CA MET A 513 14.11 15.10 11.85
C MET A 513 13.95 15.85 10.52
N LEU A 514 12.82 15.71 9.85
CA LEU A 514 12.56 16.42 8.59
C LEU A 514 12.58 17.94 8.77
N GLN A 515 12.05 18.43 9.90
CA GLN A 515 12.03 19.85 10.22
C GLN A 515 13.43 20.41 10.45
N VAL A 516 14.24 19.78 11.31
CA VAL A 516 15.59 20.29 11.61
C VAL A 516 16.53 20.18 10.41
N THR A 517 16.32 19.22 9.50
CA THR A 517 17.08 19.15 8.24
C THR A 517 16.58 20.11 7.16
N GLY A 518 15.45 20.81 7.39
CA GLY A 518 14.85 21.73 6.41
C GLY A 518 14.21 21.01 5.22
N SER A 519 13.90 19.72 5.32
CA SER A 519 13.29 18.94 4.24
C SER A 519 11.78 18.87 4.33
N LEU A 520 11.20 19.17 5.49
CA LEU A 520 9.76 19.20 5.69
C LEU A 520 9.13 20.40 4.95
N ASP A 521 8.28 20.13 3.96
CA ASP A 521 7.45 21.13 3.31
C ASP A 521 6.19 21.41 4.14
N LEU A 522 6.20 22.54 4.84
CA LEU A 522 5.07 23.01 5.65
C LEU A 522 3.93 23.61 4.81
N THR A 523 4.15 23.87 3.52
CA THR A 523 3.12 24.43 2.61
C THR A 523 2.22 23.34 2.03
N ARG A 524 2.65 22.07 2.11
CA ARG A 524 1.89 20.91 1.62
C ARG A 524 0.56 20.77 2.36
N LYS A 525 -0.53 20.87 1.62
CA LYS A 525 -1.90 20.71 2.14
C LYS A 525 -2.28 19.23 2.26
N PRO A 526 -3.23 18.88 3.16
CA PRO A 526 -3.81 17.55 3.20
C PRO A 526 -4.37 17.12 1.83
N GLY A 527 -3.82 16.05 1.26
CA GLY A 527 -4.20 15.48 -0.03
C GLY A 527 -4.33 13.95 0.03
N ARG A 528 -4.04 13.25 -1.09
CA ARG A 528 -3.91 11.79 -1.08
C ARG A 528 -2.80 11.35 -0.13
N ALA A 529 -2.90 10.11 0.35
CA ALA A 529 -1.87 9.54 1.21
C ALA A 529 -0.63 9.18 0.40
N VAL A 530 0.55 9.30 1.01
CA VAL A 530 1.84 9.10 0.35
C VAL A 530 2.45 7.78 0.83
N PRO A 531 2.75 6.82 -0.06
CA PRO A 531 3.48 5.62 0.34
C PRO A 531 4.82 5.98 0.99
N LEU A 532 5.20 5.31 2.08
CA LEU A 532 6.47 5.58 2.79
C LEU A 532 7.70 5.43 1.89
N SER A 533 7.61 4.61 0.83
CA SER A 533 8.67 4.40 -0.17
C SER A 533 8.75 5.48 -1.25
N ALA A 534 7.78 6.40 -1.34
CA ALA A 534 7.77 7.44 -2.35
C ALA A 534 8.83 8.51 -2.05
N ALA A 535 9.44 9.09 -3.09
CA ALA A 535 10.46 10.14 -2.94
C ALA A 535 9.94 11.37 -2.17
N GLU A 536 8.66 11.70 -2.34
CA GLU A 536 7.99 12.80 -1.65
C GLU A 536 7.59 12.50 -0.19
N ALA A 537 7.74 11.26 0.27
CA ALA A 537 7.45 10.90 1.66
C ALA A 537 8.31 11.72 2.63
N ASP A 538 9.61 11.90 2.31
CA ASP A 538 10.59 12.63 3.11
C ASP A 538 10.48 14.15 3.00
N GLN A 539 9.39 14.64 2.40
CA GLN A 539 9.06 16.06 2.33
C GLN A 539 7.76 16.39 3.06
N CYS A 540 7.06 15.40 3.62
CA CYS A 540 5.77 15.60 4.26
C CYS A 540 5.71 15.04 5.69
N ARG A 541 4.79 15.62 6.47
CA ARG A 541 4.49 15.14 7.82
C ARG A 541 4.05 13.69 7.80
N SER A 542 4.40 12.92 8.81
CA SER A 542 4.15 11.49 8.89
C SER A 542 2.65 11.15 8.87
N ILE A 543 1.80 12.08 9.34
CA ILE A 543 0.33 11.96 9.22
C ILE A 543 -0.15 11.90 7.75
N MET A 544 0.63 12.41 6.80
CA MET A 544 0.32 12.39 5.37
C MET A 544 0.63 11.04 4.71
N LEU A 545 1.36 10.18 5.39
CA LEU A 545 1.74 8.88 4.86
C LEU A 545 0.53 7.94 4.76
N LEU A 546 0.64 6.98 3.85
CA LEU A 546 -0.31 5.89 3.71
C LEU A 546 -0.10 4.90 4.85
N VAL A 547 -1.19 4.59 5.55
CA VAL A 547 -1.26 3.51 6.53
C VAL A 547 -2.18 2.46 5.95
N ASP A 548 -1.60 1.33 5.59
CA ASP A 548 -2.37 0.12 5.29
C ASP A 548 -2.77 -0.51 6.63
N ARG A 549 -4.06 -0.86 6.79
CA ARG A 549 -4.57 -1.44 8.03
C ARG A 549 -4.11 -2.89 8.23
N TYR A 550 -3.85 -3.61 7.15
CA TYR A 550 -3.49 -5.02 7.18
C TYR A 550 -1.98 -5.23 7.04
N GLU A 551 -1.33 -4.42 6.19
CA GLU A 551 0.11 -4.50 5.95
C GLU A 551 0.85 -3.30 6.54
N GLN A 552 1.00 -3.28 7.87
CA GLN A 552 1.72 -2.19 8.54
C GLN A 552 3.20 -2.17 8.12
N PRO A 553 3.74 -1.02 7.67
CA PRO A 553 5.16 -0.91 7.35
C PRO A 553 6.04 -1.24 8.57
N THR A 554 7.12 -1.99 8.34
CA THR A 554 7.98 -2.54 9.40
C THR A 554 8.64 -1.48 10.28
N VAL A 555 9.03 -0.34 9.69
CA VAL A 555 9.72 0.74 10.40
C VAL A 555 8.81 1.42 11.43
N PRO A 556 7.63 1.99 11.08
CA PRO A 556 6.67 2.49 12.07
C PRO A 556 6.34 1.47 13.17
N ALA A 557 6.10 0.20 12.81
CA ALA A 557 5.78 -0.85 13.78
C ALA A 557 6.89 -1.04 14.83
N MET A 558 8.16 -0.98 14.40
CA MET A 558 9.32 -1.07 15.29
C MET A 558 9.41 0.10 16.29
N PHE A 559 8.80 1.26 16.00
CA PHE A 559 8.73 2.44 16.88
C PHE A 559 7.37 2.58 17.57
N ASP A 560 6.71 1.45 17.86
CA ASP A 560 5.46 1.38 18.63
C ASP A 560 4.30 2.21 18.03
N PHE A 561 4.26 2.32 16.70
CA PHE A 561 3.15 2.96 16.00
C PHE A 561 1.83 2.25 16.33
N ALA A 562 0.74 3.03 16.48
CA ALA A 562 -0.56 2.48 16.86
C ALA A 562 -1.02 1.40 15.87
N ASN A 563 -1.56 0.29 16.39
CA ASN A 563 -2.08 -0.77 15.54
C ASN A 563 -3.30 -0.22 14.76
N PRO A 564 -3.23 -0.17 13.42
CA PRO A 564 -4.29 0.43 12.63
C PRO A 564 -5.56 -0.44 12.51
N ASP A 565 -5.45 -1.72 12.87
CA ASP A 565 -6.48 -2.77 12.79
C ASP A 565 -7.30 -2.94 14.09
N SER A 566 -6.86 -2.32 15.19
CA SER A 566 -7.54 -2.48 16.48
C SER A 566 -7.56 -1.19 17.30
N HIS A 567 -8.49 -1.11 18.25
CA HIS A 567 -8.58 0.00 19.18
C HIS A 567 -7.30 0.09 20.03
N THR A 568 -6.53 1.17 19.84
CA THR A 568 -5.30 1.45 20.58
C THR A 568 -5.53 2.63 21.53
N PRO A 569 -5.89 2.38 22.81
CA PRO A 569 -6.20 3.44 23.78
C PRO A 569 -4.95 4.20 24.26
N GLU A 570 -3.82 3.53 24.25
CA GLU A 570 -2.49 3.99 24.64
C GLU A 570 -1.46 3.17 23.84
N ARG A 571 -0.34 3.79 23.47
CA ARG A 571 0.75 3.09 22.77
C ARG A 571 1.73 2.50 23.79
N PHE A 572 2.19 1.29 23.54
CA PHE A 572 3.30 0.74 24.31
C PHE A 572 4.58 1.53 24.01
N VAL A 573 5.51 1.54 24.96
CA VAL A 573 6.83 2.15 24.77
C VAL A 573 7.86 1.05 24.95
N THR A 574 8.37 0.52 23.84
CA THR A 574 9.38 -0.54 23.84
C THR A 574 10.76 0.02 23.48
N THR A 575 11.80 -0.45 24.16
CA THR A 575 13.20 -0.13 23.81
C THR A 575 13.84 -1.38 23.26
N VAL A 576 14.00 -1.45 21.94
CA VAL A 576 14.54 -2.62 21.24
C VAL A 576 15.80 -2.24 20.45
N PRO A 577 16.82 -3.12 20.35
CA PRO A 577 18.07 -2.81 19.65
C PRO A 577 17.87 -2.35 18.20
N GLN A 578 16.83 -2.84 17.54
CA GLN A 578 16.51 -2.51 16.15
C GLN A 578 16.21 -1.01 15.96
N GLN A 579 15.61 -0.34 16.95
CA GLN A 579 15.38 1.12 16.91
C GLN A 579 16.73 1.86 16.83
N THR A 580 17.68 1.51 17.69
CA THR A 580 19.03 2.09 17.69
C THR A 580 19.78 1.76 16.40
N LEU A 581 19.70 0.52 15.92
CA LEU A 581 20.34 0.11 14.66
C LEU A 581 19.78 0.87 13.46
N PHE A 582 18.46 1.13 13.43
CA PHE A 582 17.84 1.98 12.42
C PHE A 582 18.39 3.41 12.48
N LEU A 583 18.50 3.97 13.69
CA LEU A 583 19.03 5.31 13.90
C LEU A 583 20.51 5.44 13.47
N MET A 584 21.29 4.38 13.67
CA MET A 584 22.71 4.32 13.29
C MET A 584 22.95 4.09 11.80
N ASN A 585 22.13 3.26 11.15
CA ASN A 585 22.51 2.68 9.85
C ASN A 585 21.51 2.96 8.72
N SER A 586 20.33 3.49 9.01
CA SER A 586 19.31 3.64 7.97
C SER A 586 19.73 4.67 6.90
N PRO A 587 19.41 4.43 5.62
CA PRO A 587 19.60 5.41 4.57
C PRO A 587 18.89 6.74 4.87
N PHE A 588 17.70 6.66 5.48
CA PHE A 588 16.94 7.83 5.93
C PHE A 588 17.78 8.71 6.86
N MET A 589 18.31 8.15 7.95
CA MET A 589 19.10 8.90 8.93
C MET A 589 20.37 9.50 8.36
N ARG A 590 21.08 8.75 7.52
CA ARG A 590 22.28 9.22 6.86
C ARG A 590 21.99 10.40 5.93
N GLN A 591 20.94 10.30 5.12
CA GLN A 591 20.51 11.41 4.25
C GLN A 591 20.08 12.64 5.06
N ARG A 592 19.42 12.44 6.22
CA ARG A 592 19.07 13.54 7.12
C ARG A 592 20.32 14.24 7.66
N ALA A 593 21.29 13.46 8.13
CA ALA A 593 22.53 13.98 8.67
C ALA A 593 23.38 14.71 7.61
N ASP A 594 23.47 14.16 6.39
CA ASP A 594 24.15 14.78 5.26
C ASP A 594 23.49 16.11 4.86
N ALA A 595 22.16 16.13 4.77
CA ALA A 595 21.40 17.33 4.45
C ALA A 595 21.56 18.42 5.52
N LEU A 596 21.55 18.05 6.81
CA LEU A 596 21.79 18.99 7.89
C LEU A 596 23.20 19.58 7.80
N ALA A 597 24.22 18.74 7.73
CA ALA A 597 25.62 19.16 7.67
C ALA A 597 25.90 20.10 6.48
N ALA A 598 25.30 19.83 5.32
CA ALA A 598 25.45 20.66 4.12
C ALA A 598 24.92 22.10 4.28
N THR A 599 24.01 22.33 5.24
CA THR A 599 23.40 23.65 5.48
C THR A 599 24.00 24.42 6.67
N LEU A 600 24.93 23.81 7.40
CA LEU A 600 25.58 24.46 8.53
C LEU A 600 26.66 25.44 8.05
N PRO A 601 26.78 26.63 8.66
CA PRO A 601 27.83 27.58 8.32
C PRO A 601 29.19 27.04 8.75
N VAL A 602 30.13 26.89 7.81
CA VAL A 602 31.52 26.48 8.07
C VAL A 602 32.45 27.61 7.64
N LEU A 603 33.20 28.17 8.60
CA LEU A 603 34.21 29.20 8.35
C LEU A 603 35.57 28.52 8.13
N GLY A 604 36.07 28.53 6.89
CA GLY A 604 37.34 27.90 6.53
C GLY A 604 37.21 26.42 6.17
N SER A 605 38.27 25.65 6.36
CA SER A 605 38.35 24.24 5.91
C SER A 605 37.79 23.23 6.91
N THR A 606 37.48 23.65 8.14
CA THR A 606 37.01 22.78 9.23
C THR A 606 35.88 23.45 10.02
N PRO A 607 34.89 22.69 10.54
CA PRO A 607 33.86 23.26 11.42
C PRO A 607 34.46 23.87 12.68
N ASP A 608 33.95 25.03 13.11
CA ASP A 608 34.42 25.75 14.29
C ASP A 608 33.36 25.74 15.41
N ALA A 609 33.66 26.42 16.52
CA ALA A 609 32.74 26.55 17.65
C ALA A 609 31.39 27.19 17.25
N SER A 610 31.38 28.10 16.28
CA SER A 610 30.16 28.74 15.78
C SER A 610 29.31 27.77 14.97
N THR A 611 29.94 26.89 14.18
CA THR A 611 29.25 25.79 13.48
C THR A 611 28.56 24.87 14.50
N ILE A 612 29.29 24.46 15.54
CA ILE A 612 28.77 23.59 16.61
C ILE A 612 27.61 24.27 17.33
N GLN A 613 27.76 25.54 17.69
CA GLN A 613 26.71 26.33 18.32
C GLN A 613 25.43 26.35 17.49
N THR A 614 25.55 26.58 16.18
CA THR A 614 24.43 26.60 15.23
C THR A 614 23.76 25.22 15.15
N LEU A 615 24.53 24.14 15.16
CA LEU A 615 24.00 22.77 15.16
C LEU A 615 23.15 22.50 16.41
N PHE A 616 23.64 22.87 17.60
CA PHE A 616 22.90 22.70 18.85
C PHE A 616 21.61 23.53 18.88
N GLU A 617 21.68 24.80 18.46
CA GLU A 617 20.49 25.66 18.40
C GLU A 617 19.45 25.14 17.42
N ARG A 618 19.89 24.56 16.29
CA ARG A 618 19.00 24.01 15.27
C ARG A 618 18.37 22.68 15.67
N VAL A 619 19.13 21.78 16.31
CA VAL A 619 18.66 20.43 16.64
C VAL A 619 18.00 20.37 18.02
N LEU A 620 18.59 21.03 19.02
CA LEU A 620 18.16 20.97 20.42
C LEU A 620 17.46 22.25 20.88
N THR A 621 17.31 23.27 20.02
CA THR A 621 16.64 24.55 20.34
C THR A 621 17.25 25.30 21.53
N ARG A 622 18.53 25.03 21.82
CA ARG A 622 19.30 25.68 22.88
C ARG A 622 20.77 25.84 22.48
N PRO A 623 21.50 26.78 23.10
CA PRO A 623 22.94 26.88 22.93
C PRO A 623 23.67 25.63 23.44
N ALA A 624 24.84 25.34 22.86
CA ALA A 624 25.79 24.37 23.39
C ALA A 624 26.48 24.93 24.65
N SER A 625 26.77 24.08 25.63
CA SER A 625 27.65 24.44 26.74
C SER A 625 29.12 24.44 26.28
N ALA A 626 30.01 25.08 27.05
CA ALA A 626 31.44 25.08 26.73
C ALA A 626 32.04 23.66 26.66
N GLU A 627 31.59 22.77 27.55
CA GLU A 627 31.99 21.36 27.56
C GLU A 627 31.48 20.61 26.31
N GLU A 628 30.24 20.87 25.89
CA GLU A 628 29.65 20.27 24.69
C GLU A 628 30.37 20.72 23.41
N VAL A 629 30.78 21.99 23.34
CA VAL A 629 31.59 22.51 22.22
C VAL A 629 32.94 21.81 22.16
N GLU A 630 33.60 21.63 23.29
CA GLU A 630 34.89 20.92 23.37
C GLU A 630 34.75 19.45 22.94
N LEU A 631 33.74 18.74 23.44
CA LEU A 631 33.45 17.35 23.09
C LEU A 631 33.16 17.17 21.59
N ALA A 632 32.32 18.04 21.03
CA ALA A 632 32.00 18.03 19.60
C ALA A 632 33.24 18.34 18.75
N GLY A 633 34.08 19.28 19.18
CA GLY A 633 35.34 19.60 18.50
C GLY A 633 36.31 18.42 18.46
N ARG A 634 36.48 17.71 19.57
CA ARG A 634 37.30 16.48 19.63
C ARG A 634 36.73 15.39 18.71
N PHE A 635 35.41 15.16 18.76
CA PHE A 635 34.76 14.19 17.89
C PHE A 635 35.01 14.48 16.40
N LEU A 636 34.89 15.75 15.99
CA LEU A 636 35.15 16.16 14.61
C LEU A 636 36.59 15.92 14.18
N ALA A 637 37.57 16.18 15.06
CA ALA A 637 38.97 15.90 14.80
C ALA A 637 39.21 14.39 14.59
N ASP A 638 38.71 13.55 15.49
CA ASP A 638 38.84 12.10 15.40
C ASP A 638 38.18 11.55 14.12
N ALA A 639 36.95 11.99 13.83
CA ALA A 639 36.22 11.59 12.63
C ALA A 639 36.93 12.02 11.34
N THR A 640 37.61 13.18 11.34
CA THR A 640 38.42 13.65 10.20
C THR A 640 39.60 12.71 9.95
N THR A 641 40.33 12.34 11.01
CA THR A 641 41.45 11.40 10.92
C THR A 641 41.00 10.01 10.43
N MET A 642 39.86 9.52 10.90
CA MET A 642 39.32 8.21 10.50
C MET A 642 38.76 8.18 9.07
N SER A 643 38.31 9.32 8.54
CA SER A 643 37.66 9.41 7.21
C SER A 643 38.65 9.69 6.06
N ALA A 644 39.94 9.79 6.35
CA ALA A 644 40.97 9.95 5.34
C ALA A 644 40.91 8.79 4.31
N PRO A 645 40.96 9.07 2.99
CA PRO A 645 40.93 8.04 1.96
C PRO A 645 42.03 6.99 2.21
N ARG A 646 41.65 5.71 2.23
CA ARG A 646 42.59 4.59 2.28
C ARG A 646 43.05 4.22 0.86
N ASP A 647 43.37 5.23 0.06
CA ASP A 647 43.75 5.09 -1.36
C ASP A 647 45.15 4.50 -1.45
N HIS A 648 45.26 3.19 -1.24
CA HIS A 648 46.53 2.49 -1.35
C HIS A 648 46.66 1.73 -2.66
N TRP A 649 45.62 1.64 -3.50
CA TRP A 649 45.66 0.82 -4.72
C TRP A 649 45.75 1.64 -6.01
N GLU A 650 46.63 1.21 -6.92
CA GLU A 650 46.66 1.65 -8.31
C GLU A 650 46.70 0.46 -9.28
N TYR A 651 46.15 0.68 -10.48
CA TYR A 651 46.10 -0.32 -11.55
C TYR A 651 46.71 0.26 -12.82
N GLY A 652 47.54 -0.53 -13.47
CA GLY A 652 48.33 -0.08 -14.59
C GLY A 652 49.17 -1.19 -15.17
N THR A 653 50.26 -0.82 -15.82
CA THR A 653 51.23 -1.74 -16.40
C THR A 653 52.64 -1.23 -16.20
N PHE A 654 53.58 -2.16 -16.03
CA PHE A 654 55.02 -1.88 -16.20
C PHE A 654 55.46 -2.24 -17.61
N LYS A 655 56.58 -1.67 -18.06
CA LYS A 655 57.37 -2.19 -19.18
C LYS A 655 58.49 -3.09 -18.65
N LEU A 656 58.46 -4.35 -19.03
CA LEU A 656 59.44 -5.35 -18.66
C LEU A 656 60.69 -5.23 -19.54
N LYS A 657 61.87 -5.20 -18.91
CA LYS A 657 63.15 -5.35 -19.60
C LYS A 657 63.83 -6.62 -19.08
N LEU A 658 63.95 -7.63 -19.94
CA LEU A 658 64.69 -8.85 -19.68
C LEU A 658 66.13 -8.67 -20.21
N ASP A 659 67.13 -8.91 -19.38
CA ASP A 659 68.53 -8.97 -19.81
C ASP A 659 68.81 -10.39 -20.33
N GLU A 660 69.43 -10.53 -21.52
CA GLU A 660 69.55 -11.81 -22.25
C GLU A 660 70.48 -12.84 -21.59
N LYS A 661 71.08 -12.52 -20.44
CA LYS A 661 71.87 -13.46 -19.64
C LYS A 661 70.97 -14.31 -18.74
N ALA A 662 71.02 -15.63 -18.95
CA ALA A 662 70.35 -16.62 -18.10
C ALA A 662 70.65 -16.38 -16.60
N GLY A 663 69.61 -16.08 -15.81
CA GLY A 663 69.70 -15.83 -14.36
C GLY A 663 69.62 -14.36 -13.93
N SER A 664 69.45 -13.40 -14.86
CA SER A 664 69.27 -11.98 -14.50
C SER A 664 67.85 -11.70 -14.00
N GLN A 665 67.71 -10.98 -12.88
CA GLN A 665 66.41 -10.56 -12.32
C GLN A 665 65.69 -9.59 -13.26
N PRO A 666 64.35 -9.67 -13.40
CA PRO A 666 63.59 -8.78 -14.28
C PRO A 666 63.68 -7.32 -13.81
N GLN A 667 63.82 -6.39 -14.75
CA GLN A 667 63.74 -4.96 -14.48
C GLN A 667 62.40 -4.41 -14.97
N PHE A 668 61.64 -3.81 -14.05
CA PHE A 668 60.37 -3.15 -14.36
C PHE A 668 60.64 -1.65 -14.55
N ALA A 669 60.70 -1.21 -15.80
CA ALA A 669 60.86 0.19 -16.17
C ALA A 669 59.49 0.84 -16.42
N GLU A 670 59.39 2.15 -16.20
CA GLU A 670 58.24 3.01 -16.55
C GLU A 670 56.86 2.48 -16.09
N TRP A 671 56.38 2.95 -14.94
CA TRP A 671 55.00 2.72 -14.49
C TRP A 671 54.02 3.52 -15.35
N ILE A 672 52.98 2.85 -15.87
CA ILE A 672 51.94 3.48 -16.69
C ILE A 672 50.58 3.14 -16.12
N ARG A 673 49.94 4.13 -15.48
CA ARG A 673 48.60 3.98 -14.88
C ARG A 673 47.53 3.82 -15.97
N PHE A 674 46.58 2.91 -15.74
CA PHE A 674 45.41 2.77 -16.61
C PHE A 674 44.50 4.00 -16.50
N LYS A 675 43.98 4.47 -17.64
CA LYS A 675 43.19 5.71 -17.71
C LYS A 675 41.69 5.48 -17.84
N THR A 676 41.27 4.26 -18.18
CA THR A 676 39.87 3.95 -18.47
C THR A 676 39.34 2.92 -17.50
N TYR A 677 38.16 3.20 -16.92
CA TYR A 677 37.44 2.30 -16.03
C TYR A 677 36.02 2.04 -16.55
N GLU A 678 35.60 0.78 -16.52
CA GLU A 678 34.27 0.34 -16.93
C GLU A 678 33.48 -0.19 -15.72
N ASP A 679 32.39 0.50 -15.34
CA ASP A 679 31.61 0.19 -14.14
C ASP A 679 31.00 -1.22 -14.16
N LYS A 680 30.49 -1.68 -15.31
CA LYS A 680 29.74 -2.94 -15.41
C LYS A 680 30.56 -4.18 -15.06
N ASN A 681 31.85 -4.17 -15.42
CA ASN A 681 32.75 -5.30 -15.25
C ASN A 681 33.89 -5.00 -14.26
N HIS A 682 33.83 -3.85 -13.58
CA HIS A 682 34.87 -3.35 -12.68
C HIS A 682 36.27 -3.41 -13.29
N ARG A 683 36.39 -2.99 -14.55
CA ARG A 683 37.58 -3.23 -15.37
C ARG A 683 38.39 -1.96 -15.59
N TRP A 684 39.66 -2.00 -15.19
CA TRP A 684 40.66 -1.02 -15.59
C TRP A 684 41.44 -1.46 -16.82
N SER A 685 41.61 -0.55 -17.78
CA SER A 685 42.41 -0.77 -18.98
C SER A 685 43.01 0.54 -19.52
N PRO A 686 43.99 0.47 -20.45
CA PRO A 686 44.57 1.65 -21.07
C PRO A 686 43.55 2.51 -21.83
N THR A 687 42.71 1.91 -22.68
CA THR A 687 41.90 2.64 -23.68
C THR A 687 40.43 2.19 -23.77
N GLY A 688 39.91 1.39 -22.82
CA GLY A 688 38.53 0.88 -22.84
C GLY A 688 38.25 -0.20 -23.90
N LYS A 689 39.09 -0.29 -24.93
CA LYS A 689 39.08 -1.32 -25.96
C LYS A 689 40.12 -2.41 -25.64
N VAL A 690 39.71 -3.67 -25.73
CA VAL A 690 40.57 -4.84 -25.50
C VAL A 690 40.22 -5.89 -26.57
N PRO A 691 41.17 -6.37 -27.40
CA PRO A 691 42.57 -5.97 -27.45
C PRO A 691 42.77 -4.56 -28.04
N ASP A 692 43.74 -3.83 -27.50
CA ASP A 692 44.20 -2.54 -28.00
C ASP A 692 45.40 -2.72 -28.96
N PRO A 693 45.51 -1.97 -30.08
CA PRO A 693 46.62 -2.10 -31.01
C PRO A 693 48.01 -1.85 -30.42
N GLN A 694 48.11 -1.01 -29.39
CA GLN A 694 49.36 -0.67 -28.69
C GLN A 694 49.54 -1.48 -27.40
N TRP A 695 48.45 -1.77 -26.69
CA TRP A 695 48.49 -2.36 -25.34
C TRP A 695 48.03 -3.82 -25.27
N SER A 696 47.70 -4.43 -26.41
CA SER A 696 47.22 -5.81 -26.51
C SER A 696 46.05 -6.05 -25.54
N TYR A 697 46.03 -7.18 -24.83
CA TYR A 697 44.99 -7.56 -23.88
C TYR A 697 45.19 -6.98 -22.46
N ALA A 698 45.96 -5.90 -22.26
CA ALA A 698 46.21 -5.34 -20.93
C ALA A 698 44.93 -4.87 -20.23
N PHE A 699 44.48 -5.60 -19.21
CA PHE A 699 43.44 -5.15 -18.28
C PHE A 699 43.52 -5.87 -16.94
N LEU A 700 42.89 -5.26 -15.92
CA LEU A 700 42.63 -5.88 -14.62
C LEU A 700 41.20 -5.59 -14.18
N THR A 701 40.57 -6.57 -13.55
CA THR A 701 39.33 -6.43 -12.78
C THR A 701 39.60 -6.80 -11.32
N ASN A 702 38.60 -6.69 -10.46
CA ASN A 702 38.70 -7.09 -9.05
C ASN A 702 39.01 -8.58 -8.84
N THR A 703 38.80 -9.44 -9.84
CA THR A 703 38.98 -10.90 -9.70
C THR A 703 39.76 -11.53 -10.84
N THR A 704 39.82 -10.87 -11.99
CA THR A 704 40.42 -11.39 -13.22
C THR A 704 41.36 -10.38 -13.85
N GLY A 705 42.15 -10.84 -14.81
CA GLY A 705 43.04 -10.04 -15.61
C GLY A 705 43.45 -10.81 -16.84
N HIS A 706 44.24 -10.17 -17.69
CA HIS A 706 44.83 -10.83 -18.84
C HIS A 706 46.24 -10.30 -19.03
N ALA A 707 47.20 -11.20 -19.28
CA ALA A 707 48.58 -10.79 -19.55
C ALA A 707 48.66 -10.01 -20.87
N ALA A 708 49.62 -9.09 -21.02
CA ALA A 708 49.78 -8.34 -22.25
C ALA A 708 51.05 -8.75 -22.99
N GLY A 709 51.04 -8.56 -24.31
CA GLY A 709 52.20 -8.81 -25.16
C GLY A 709 53.17 -7.63 -25.14
N SER A 710 54.23 -7.71 -25.93
CA SER A 710 55.14 -6.58 -26.19
C SER A 710 55.81 -5.99 -24.92
N ASN A 711 56.18 -6.85 -23.98
CA ASN A 711 56.82 -6.50 -22.71
C ASN A 711 55.96 -5.63 -21.77
N LEU A 712 54.64 -5.61 -21.95
CA LEU A 712 53.73 -4.93 -21.04
C LEU A 712 53.24 -5.91 -19.98
N CYS A 713 53.35 -5.54 -18.71
CA CYS A 713 52.92 -6.37 -17.60
C CYS A 713 51.80 -5.69 -16.81
N PRO A 714 50.53 -6.06 -17.04
CA PRO A 714 49.41 -5.61 -16.22
C PRO A 714 49.72 -5.85 -14.75
N THR A 715 49.43 -4.87 -13.91
CA THR A 715 49.94 -4.81 -12.54
C THR A 715 48.93 -4.12 -11.63
N ALA A 716 48.72 -4.72 -10.46
CA ALA A 716 48.06 -4.08 -9.33
C ALA A 716 49.12 -3.70 -8.30
N ARG A 717 49.13 -2.44 -7.85
CA ARG A 717 50.10 -1.93 -6.87
C ARG A 717 49.38 -1.46 -5.62
N TRP A 718 49.91 -1.82 -4.47
CA TRP A 718 49.45 -1.40 -3.16
C TRP A 718 50.54 -0.58 -2.46
N GLN A 719 50.19 0.57 -1.88
CA GLN A 719 51.08 1.46 -1.15
C GLN A 719 50.99 1.18 0.36
N ALA A 720 52.13 0.93 0.99
CA ALA A 720 52.18 0.73 2.43
C ALA A 720 51.78 2.02 3.18
N PRO A 721 50.79 2.00 4.09
CA PRO A 721 50.32 3.19 4.82
C PRO A 721 51.32 3.68 5.88
N GLU A 722 52.11 2.77 6.43
CA GLU A 722 53.00 3.02 7.57
C GLU A 722 54.25 2.12 7.51
N ASP A 723 55.26 2.45 8.31
CA ASP A 723 56.46 1.65 8.50
C ASP A 723 56.13 0.38 9.30
N GLN A 724 56.19 -0.79 8.66
CA GLN A 724 55.82 -2.06 9.32
C GLN A 724 56.41 -3.28 8.62
N THR A 725 56.19 -4.46 9.20
CA THR A 725 56.60 -5.75 8.63
C THR A 725 55.36 -6.56 8.24
N LEU A 726 55.35 -7.11 7.02
CA LEU A 726 54.16 -7.67 6.40
C LEU A 726 54.36 -9.09 5.87
N HIS A 727 53.26 -9.83 5.80
CA HIS A 727 53.11 -11.08 5.04
C HIS A 727 52.23 -10.85 3.81
N PHE A 728 52.73 -11.24 2.66
CA PHE A 728 52.01 -11.19 1.40
C PHE A 728 51.62 -12.60 0.98
N ARG A 729 50.37 -12.79 0.58
CA ARG A 729 49.89 -14.01 -0.07
C ARG A 729 49.10 -13.63 -1.31
N ALA A 730 49.63 -13.98 -2.48
CA ALA A 730 48.95 -13.85 -3.76
C ALA A 730 48.55 -15.22 -4.30
N GLU A 731 47.32 -15.35 -4.79
CA GLU A 731 46.83 -16.56 -5.44
C GLU A 731 46.47 -16.23 -6.88
N ILE A 732 47.08 -16.95 -7.83
CA ILE A 732 46.87 -16.77 -9.25
C ILE A 732 46.42 -18.10 -9.85
N LYS A 733 45.28 -18.08 -10.53
CA LYS A 733 44.72 -19.25 -11.21
C LYS A 733 44.60 -18.96 -12.70
N ARG A 734 45.13 -19.86 -13.53
CA ARG A 734 44.95 -19.83 -14.98
C ARG A 734 44.01 -20.97 -15.40
N PRO A 735 42.73 -20.68 -15.67
CA PRO A 735 41.72 -21.73 -15.88
C PRO A 735 41.75 -22.38 -17.27
N SER A 736 42.34 -21.75 -18.28
CA SER A 736 42.41 -22.30 -19.65
C SER A 736 43.40 -23.47 -19.72
N GLU A 737 43.01 -24.54 -20.42
CA GLU A 737 43.88 -25.67 -20.78
C GLU A 737 44.79 -25.37 -21.98
N HIS A 738 44.50 -24.32 -22.75
CA HIS A 738 45.25 -23.91 -23.94
C HIS A 738 46.26 -22.79 -23.62
N GLY A 739 47.37 -22.72 -24.36
CA GLY A 739 48.46 -21.71 -24.22
C GLY A 739 49.64 -22.19 -23.37
N ASN A 740 50.62 -21.32 -23.10
CA ASN A 740 51.89 -21.69 -22.45
C ASN A 740 52.00 -21.28 -20.97
N GLY A 741 51.02 -20.55 -20.43
CA GLY A 741 51.00 -20.12 -19.03
C GLY A 741 51.36 -18.64 -18.85
N ILE A 742 51.33 -18.18 -17.61
CA ILE A 742 51.72 -16.81 -17.24
C ILE A 742 52.78 -16.80 -16.15
N ARG A 743 53.48 -15.69 -16.00
CA ARG A 743 54.36 -15.42 -14.86
C ARG A 743 53.78 -14.32 -13.98
N ALA A 744 53.97 -14.43 -12.68
CA ALA A 744 53.62 -13.39 -11.73
C ALA A 744 54.80 -13.08 -10.81
N TRP A 745 55.03 -11.80 -10.52
CA TRP A 745 56.02 -11.32 -9.57
C TRP A 745 55.39 -10.48 -8.49
N LEU A 746 55.86 -10.65 -7.26
CA LEU A 746 55.65 -9.69 -6.19
C LEU A 746 56.90 -8.82 -6.09
N VAL A 747 56.75 -7.51 -6.29
CA VAL A 747 57.86 -6.55 -6.43
C VAL A 747 57.71 -5.42 -5.44
N SER A 748 58.78 -5.10 -4.70
CA SER A 748 58.90 -3.87 -3.91
C SER A 748 59.74 -2.86 -4.68
N ASP A 749 59.34 -1.59 -4.67
CA ASP A 749 60.14 -0.51 -5.28
C ASP A 749 61.52 -0.36 -4.63
N ARG A 750 61.64 -0.74 -3.35
CA ARG A 750 62.88 -0.61 -2.57
C ARG A 750 63.73 -1.86 -2.60
N GLN A 751 63.10 -3.04 -2.60
CA GLN A 751 63.76 -4.33 -2.44
C GLN A 751 63.82 -5.16 -3.73
N GLY A 752 63.16 -4.71 -4.81
CA GLY A 752 63.07 -5.45 -6.07
C GLY A 752 62.10 -6.63 -5.97
N VAL A 753 62.37 -7.69 -6.73
CA VAL A 753 61.53 -8.90 -6.75
C VAL A 753 61.62 -9.63 -5.41
N LEU A 754 60.49 -9.74 -4.73
CA LEU A 754 60.35 -10.41 -3.43
C LEU A 754 60.17 -11.93 -3.59
N THR A 755 59.35 -12.32 -4.58
CA THR A 755 59.05 -13.70 -4.96
C THR A 755 58.43 -13.75 -6.35
N GLU A 756 58.49 -14.90 -7.02
CA GLU A 756 57.91 -15.13 -8.34
C GLU A 756 57.20 -16.48 -8.42
N ALA A 757 56.31 -16.64 -9.40
CA ALA A 757 55.75 -17.93 -9.77
C ALA A 757 55.40 -17.98 -11.26
N SER A 758 55.61 -19.15 -11.86
CA SER A 758 55.07 -19.50 -13.18
C SER A 758 53.80 -20.33 -13.01
N VAL A 759 52.72 -19.97 -13.70
CA VAL A 759 51.42 -20.61 -13.63
C VAL A 759 51.14 -21.32 -14.95
N ALA A 760 51.23 -22.64 -14.94
CA ALA A 760 50.95 -23.48 -16.10
C ALA A 760 49.45 -23.42 -16.50
N PRO A 761 49.10 -23.85 -17.72
CA PRO A 761 47.71 -24.07 -18.11
C PRO A 761 46.94 -24.95 -17.11
N ASN A 762 45.67 -24.62 -16.88
CA ASN A 762 44.77 -25.29 -15.93
C ASN A 762 45.39 -25.51 -14.53
N SER A 763 46.12 -24.52 -14.02
CA SER A 763 46.80 -24.62 -12.72
C SER A 763 46.61 -23.37 -11.86
N THR A 764 46.96 -23.50 -10.58
CA THR A 764 46.94 -22.42 -9.60
C THR A 764 48.31 -22.35 -8.92
N ALA A 765 48.84 -21.15 -8.78
CA ALA A 765 50.05 -20.88 -8.01
C ALA A 765 49.74 -19.93 -6.86
N VAL A 766 50.43 -20.12 -5.73
CA VAL A 766 50.34 -19.25 -4.56
C VAL A 766 51.72 -18.68 -4.30
N LEU A 767 51.88 -17.35 -4.46
CA LEU A 767 53.08 -16.65 -4.02
C LEU A 767 52.91 -16.26 -2.57
N THR A 768 53.85 -16.62 -1.72
CA THR A 768 53.91 -16.13 -0.34
C THR A 768 55.25 -15.49 -0.06
N LYS A 769 55.24 -14.36 0.63
CA LYS A 769 56.44 -13.76 1.18
C LYS A 769 56.16 -13.26 2.59
N SER A 770 56.88 -13.82 3.55
CA SER A 770 56.77 -13.46 4.96
C SER A 770 57.83 -12.46 5.37
N ALA A 771 57.53 -11.69 6.42
CA ALA A 771 58.46 -10.78 7.08
C ALA A 771 59.13 -9.73 6.16
N VAL A 772 58.34 -9.11 5.29
CA VAL A 772 58.81 -8.02 4.42
C VAL A 772 58.69 -6.70 5.17
N SER A 773 59.82 -6.07 5.49
CA SER A 773 59.84 -4.71 6.05
C SER A 773 59.52 -3.70 4.95
N VAL A 774 58.50 -2.87 5.14
CA VAL A 774 58.09 -1.80 4.21
C VAL A 774 58.14 -0.44 4.92
N ARG A 775 58.30 0.63 4.15
CA ARG A 775 58.16 2.02 4.63
C ARG A 775 56.82 2.63 4.23
N ALA A 776 56.33 3.59 4.99
CA ALA A 776 55.18 4.42 4.62
C ALA A 776 55.42 5.03 3.23
N GLY A 777 54.47 4.84 2.32
CA GLY A 777 54.55 5.26 0.92
C GLY A 777 55.25 4.28 -0.02
N GLU A 778 55.85 3.18 0.46
CA GLU A 778 56.50 2.16 -0.37
C GLU A 778 55.46 1.36 -1.16
N TRP A 779 55.69 1.20 -2.47
CA TRP A 779 54.80 0.42 -3.33
C TRP A 779 55.21 -1.05 -3.40
N ILE A 780 54.21 -1.92 -3.28
CA ILE A 780 54.28 -3.35 -3.51
C ILE A 780 53.40 -3.70 -4.70
N SER A 781 53.96 -4.35 -5.70
CA SER A 781 53.35 -4.56 -7.01
C SER A 781 53.20 -6.05 -7.27
N LEU A 782 51.98 -6.49 -7.60
CA LEU A 782 51.74 -7.80 -8.19
C LEU A 782 51.67 -7.64 -9.70
N VAL A 783 52.72 -8.10 -10.37
CA VAL A 783 52.99 -7.89 -11.80
C VAL A 783 52.73 -9.18 -12.55
N PHE A 784 51.98 -9.12 -13.66
CA PHE A 784 51.62 -10.30 -14.48
C PHE A 784 52.21 -10.19 -15.89
N ASP A 785 52.80 -11.28 -16.37
CA ASP A 785 53.50 -11.33 -17.67
C ASP A 785 53.15 -12.57 -18.49
N ALA A 786 53.20 -12.39 -19.81
CA ALA A 786 53.01 -13.42 -20.81
C ALA A 786 54.30 -14.23 -21.00
N ILE A 787 54.24 -15.55 -20.89
CA ILE A 787 55.41 -16.39 -21.18
C ILE A 787 55.74 -16.28 -22.66
N GLN A 788 56.99 -15.92 -22.98
CA GLN A 788 57.47 -15.72 -24.36
C GLN A 788 56.68 -14.67 -25.18
N GLY A 789 55.92 -13.79 -24.51
CA GLY A 789 55.11 -12.76 -25.17
C GLY A 789 53.88 -13.30 -25.92
N GLU A 790 53.56 -14.59 -25.81
CA GLU A 790 52.32 -15.18 -26.30
C GLU A 790 51.17 -14.75 -25.39
N THR A 791 50.04 -14.36 -25.97
CA THR A 791 48.88 -13.86 -25.19
C THR A 791 47.62 -14.68 -25.45
N SER A 792 47.69 -15.66 -26.34
CA SER A 792 46.56 -16.53 -26.63
C SER A 792 46.18 -17.37 -25.42
N HIS A 793 44.99 -17.12 -24.87
CA HIS A 793 44.41 -17.83 -23.73
C HIS A 793 45.06 -17.55 -22.36
N ASP A 794 45.66 -16.37 -22.16
CA ASP A 794 46.32 -15.97 -20.90
C ASP A 794 45.49 -15.06 -19.99
N SER A 795 44.17 -15.26 -20.01
CA SER A 795 43.32 -14.76 -18.94
C SER A 795 43.61 -15.50 -17.63
N PHE A 796 43.60 -14.77 -16.53
CA PHE A 796 43.87 -15.31 -15.20
C PHE A 796 42.95 -14.72 -14.14
N ASN A 797 42.77 -15.47 -13.06
CA ASN A 797 42.18 -14.98 -11.83
C ASN A 797 43.30 -14.64 -10.86
N TRP A 798 43.12 -13.58 -10.09
CA TRP A 798 44.12 -13.16 -9.11
C TRP A 798 43.49 -12.68 -7.81
N SER A 799 44.28 -12.73 -6.75
CA SER A 799 44.02 -12.02 -5.49
C SER A 799 45.34 -11.80 -4.75
N LEU A 800 45.44 -10.70 -4.03
CA LEU A 800 46.53 -10.40 -3.11
C LEU A 800 45.93 -10.05 -1.74
N THR A 801 46.42 -10.73 -0.72
CA THR A 801 46.12 -10.44 0.69
C THR A 801 47.40 -10.03 1.39
N VAL A 802 47.30 -8.99 2.21
CA VAL A 802 48.42 -8.43 2.96
C VAL A 802 48.08 -8.44 4.44
N HIS A 803 48.94 -9.06 5.25
CA HIS A 803 48.75 -9.18 6.69
C HIS A 803 49.90 -8.53 7.45
N GLN A 804 49.61 -7.92 8.60
CA GLN A 804 50.65 -7.53 9.54
C GLN A 804 51.36 -8.76 10.10
N ALA A 805 52.69 -8.67 10.27
CA ALA A 805 53.51 -9.80 10.69
C ALA A 805 53.50 -10.10 12.18
N ASP A 806 53.14 -9.12 13.01
CA ASP A 806 53.09 -9.25 14.45
C ASP A 806 51.80 -9.96 14.93
N ASN A 807 50.65 -9.59 14.39
CA ASN A 807 49.34 -9.99 14.89
C ASN A 807 48.46 -10.72 13.84
N GLY A 808 48.92 -10.80 12.58
CA GLY A 808 48.19 -11.45 11.49
C GLY A 808 46.99 -10.67 10.94
N GLN A 809 46.78 -9.43 11.38
CA GLN A 809 45.67 -8.56 10.95
C GLN A 809 45.73 -8.35 9.43
N LEU A 810 44.61 -8.63 8.76
CA LEU A 810 44.44 -8.33 7.34
C LEU A 810 44.41 -6.82 7.14
N LEU A 811 45.36 -6.30 6.38
CA LEU A 811 45.43 -4.89 6.00
C LEU A 811 44.67 -4.59 4.71
N THR A 812 44.76 -5.50 3.74
CA THR A 812 44.02 -5.35 2.48
C THR A 812 43.77 -6.71 1.81
N ASP A 813 42.63 -6.81 1.14
CA ASP A 813 42.26 -7.86 0.20
C ASP A 813 41.94 -7.22 -1.15
N SER A 814 42.75 -7.51 -2.17
CA SER A 814 42.62 -6.90 -3.49
C SER A 814 41.27 -7.11 -4.17
N LYS A 815 40.48 -8.12 -3.77
CA LYS A 815 39.13 -8.35 -4.29
C LYS A 815 38.11 -7.41 -3.66
N ALA A 816 38.17 -7.27 -2.35
CA ALA A 816 37.25 -6.42 -1.57
C ALA A 816 37.62 -4.94 -1.73
N ASP A 817 38.91 -4.64 -1.82
CA ASP A 817 39.47 -3.29 -1.84
C ASP A 817 39.79 -2.81 -3.27
N PHE A 818 39.23 -3.44 -4.31
CA PHE A 818 39.46 -3.01 -5.70
C PHE A 818 38.80 -1.65 -5.95
N CYS A 819 39.58 -0.64 -6.34
CA CYS A 819 39.11 0.74 -6.38
C CYS A 819 38.67 1.21 -7.78
N GLY A 820 37.59 1.99 -7.82
CA GLY A 820 37.19 2.77 -9.01
C GLY A 820 37.98 4.09 -9.16
N PRO A 821 37.62 4.95 -10.14
CA PRO A 821 38.35 6.19 -10.45
C PRO A 821 38.42 7.20 -9.29
N ASN A 822 37.50 7.07 -8.33
CA ASN A 822 37.42 7.91 -7.14
C ASN A 822 38.25 7.38 -5.95
N GLY A 823 39.09 6.36 -6.15
CA GLY A 823 39.95 5.78 -5.12
C GLY A 823 39.24 4.82 -4.16
N ARG A 824 37.93 4.58 -4.31
CA ARG A 824 37.15 3.81 -3.34
C ARG A 824 36.90 2.36 -3.77
N PRO A 825 36.93 1.41 -2.81
CA PRO A 825 36.50 0.03 -3.03
C PRO A 825 35.11 -0.07 -3.65
N ILE A 826 34.94 -1.00 -4.59
CA ILE A 826 33.65 -1.25 -5.25
C ILE A 826 32.87 -2.33 -4.48
N ASP A 827 32.63 -2.08 -3.20
CA ASP A 827 31.94 -2.99 -2.28
C ASP A 827 30.43 -2.67 -2.13
N GLY A 828 29.93 -1.71 -2.92
CA GLY A 828 28.55 -1.24 -2.86
C GLY A 828 28.21 -0.44 -1.60
N ARG A 829 29.18 -0.14 -0.73
CA ARG A 829 28.94 0.65 0.48
C ARG A 829 28.83 2.13 0.14
N LEU A 830 27.95 2.82 0.87
CA LEU A 830 27.76 4.25 0.72
C LEU A 830 29.02 5.03 1.12
N PRO A 831 29.33 6.12 0.42
CA PRO A 831 30.53 6.95 0.63
C PRO A 831 30.61 7.47 2.09
N PRO A 832 31.70 7.28 2.86
CA PRO A 832 31.75 7.64 4.27
C PRO A 832 31.24 9.07 4.52
N GLN A 833 30.43 9.24 5.57
CA GLN A 833 29.89 10.55 5.96
C GLN A 833 31.03 11.51 6.29
N SER A 834 30.87 12.78 5.94
CA SER A 834 31.78 13.82 6.42
C SER A 834 31.76 13.87 7.96
N PRO A 835 32.84 14.32 8.62
CA PRO A 835 32.87 14.47 10.08
C PRO A 835 31.67 15.25 10.63
N LEU A 836 31.28 16.33 9.94
CA LEU A 836 30.12 17.14 10.33
C LEU A 836 28.79 16.42 10.14
N SER A 837 28.66 15.57 9.10
CA SER A 837 27.50 14.69 8.94
C SER A 837 27.45 13.62 10.05
N GLN A 838 28.58 13.02 10.42
CA GLN A 838 28.63 12.09 11.54
C GLN A 838 28.20 12.76 12.86
N LEU A 839 28.70 13.96 13.16
CA LEU A 839 28.29 14.73 14.34
C LEU A 839 26.80 15.08 14.28
N SER A 840 26.30 15.49 13.11
CA SER A 840 24.88 15.78 12.90
C SER A 840 24.02 14.55 13.18
N GLN A 841 24.46 13.36 12.76
CA GLN A 841 23.77 12.11 13.06
C GLN A 841 23.77 11.80 14.56
N VAL A 842 24.91 11.95 15.25
CA VAL A 842 25.01 11.78 16.71
C VAL A 842 24.00 12.69 17.42
N MET A 843 23.87 13.94 16.99
CA MET A 843 22.90 14.89 17.57
C MET A 843 21.45 14.44 17.37
N LEU A 844 21.09 14.01 16.15
CA LEU A 844 19.75 13.47 15.84
C LEU A 844 19.43 12.17 16.59
N MET A 845 20.46 11.44 17.02
CA MET A 845 20.34 10.22 17.81
C MET A 845 20.39 10.48 19.33
N SER A 846 20.64 11.71 19.76
CA SER A 846 20.78 12.00 21.19
C SER A 846 19.45 11.86 21.94
N ASN A 847 19.52 11.53 23.23
CA ASN A 847 18.33 11.53 24.09
C ASN A 847 17.69 12.93 24.17
N ALA A 848 18.49 13.99 24.06
CA ALA A 848 17.98 15.37 24.06
C ALA A 848 17.12 15.68 22.84
N PHE A 849 17.32 14.97 21.72
CA PHE A 849 16.47 15.09 20.53
C PHE A 849 15.27 14.14 20.58
N GLN A 850 15.47 12.91 21.07
CA GLN A 850 14.44 11.86 21.05
C GLN A 850 13.40 11.97 22.18
N PHE A 851 13.63 12.82 23.18
CA PHE A 851 12.75 12.96 24.34
C PHE A 851 12.35 14.42 24.57
N VAL A 852 11.11 14.62 25.03
CA VAL A 852 10.60 15.87 25.56
C VAL A 852 10.82 15.88 27.07
N ASP A 853 11.41 16.97 27.59
CA ASP A 853 11.61 17.26 29.02
C ASP A 853 10.49 18.16 29.56
#